data_AF-D8RQN3-F1
#
_entry.id   AF-D8RQN3-F1
#
_cell.length_a   1.000
_cell.length_b   1.000
_cell.length_c   1.000
_cell.angle_alpha   90.00
_cell.angle_beta   90.00
_cell.angle_gamma   90.00
#
_symmetry.space_group_name_H-M   'P 1'
#
loop_
_entity.id
_entity.type
_entity.pdbx_description
1 polymer ?
#
loop_
_entity_poly.entity_id
_entity_poly.type
_entity_poly.pdbx_seq_one_letter_code
_entity_poly.pdbx_strand_id
1 'polypeptide(L)'
;MRRSELFKHVFAAYRARLASSATGAGILRTESTSCAAQDVLRGQLYRFLPSSNPGTLGFPRGISSCATAKPDSSKRLISAVRLGTAHSSNLPPLFGNSWRSVASLPPVGSLPNSIRYSLYGLLLLTCAVGTYYGTPWSRTQEDESITSKEEETVTNWSNTHEAHPRYYHHPETLYDLERIVKLGHVTTRTIRPTGSGLSPNGLGFSNEGMVNMALMDKVLVVDATKKQITVQAGARIDQVVEALKPHGLTLENYASIKEQQVGGFIQVGAHGTGAAIPPGDERVVKMKVVTPTRGTIELSEESDPELFHLARCGLGTLGIVAEVTLQCVPAHKLVEQTLVSNMKEVRKNHKKWLQQNRHLRYMWIPYTDVVVVIQSNPLLEGQEPPTEKEKDDAGKIKSMMDVYNDMVRKRGKGSTGTVYQEAMTFPAMRDRVLAFAPLDPEHVKRVNKAEATYWRRNTGYRVGWSHEILSFDCGGQQWVSEVCFPAGTVDEPDMSDIKFMEELLELIRKRNIPAPGPIEQRWTSSSRSSMSPASDPSPDRLFSWVGIIMYLPTEDPAQRQAITESFFDYRGAVQKNLWDPYGAYEHWAKVEVRDINKEEAEWSRERLKKRFPVDSFVKAQIEIDPRGIFTNELIETLFPKYRHVQTQ
;
A
#
# COMPACT_ATOMS: atom_id res chain seq x y z
N MET A 1 -25.49 6.02 7.42
CA MET A 1 -25.67 5.34 8.73
C MET A 1 -25.56 3.81 8.65
N ARG A 2 -26.52 3.02 8.14
CA ARG A 2 -26.44 1.53 8.18
C ARG A 2 -25.40 0.85 7.26
N ARG A 3 -24.36 1.54 6.79
CA ARG A 3 -23.25 0.97 5.99
C ARG A 3 -21.85 1.25 6.55
N SER A 4 -21.64 2.29 7.36
CA SER A 4 -20.33 2.55 8.01
C SER A 4 -19.99 1.49 9.07
N GLU A 5 -21.00 1.01 9.82
CA GLU A 5 -20.83 -0.15 10.71
C GLU A 5 -20.42 -1.44 9.96
N LEU A 6 -20.77 -1.56 8.68
CA LEU A 6 -20.33 -2.67 7.83
C LEU A 6 -18.83 -2.59 7.55
N PHE A 7 -18.28 -1.39 7.32
CA PHE A 7 -16.84 -1.18 7.16
C PHE A 7 -16.05 -1.56 8.41
N LYS A 8 -16.54 -1.20 9.62
CA LYS A 8 -15.91 -1.63 10.89
C LYS A 8 -15.87 -3.15 11.01
N HIS A 9 -16.96 -3.83 10.63
CA HIS A 9 -17.02 -5.30 10.62
C HIS A 9 -16.13 -5.92 9.54
N VAL A 10 -15.99 -5.29 8.35
CA VAL A 10 -15.06 -5.74 7.30
C VAL A 10 -13.60 -5.57 7.73
N PHE A 11 -13.22 -4.47 8.38
CA PHE A 11 -11.86 -4.28 8.91
C PHE A 11 -11.53 -5.24 10.08
N ALA A 12 -12.49 -5.49 10.98
CA ALA A 12 -12.33 -6.48 12.04
C ALA A 12 -12.22 -7.90 11.47
N ALA A 13 -13.09 -8.25 10.51
CA ALA A 13 -13.03 -9.52 9.79
C ALA A 13 -11.75 -9.66 8.96
N TYR A 14 -11.19 -8.57 8.41
CA TYR A 14 -9.93 -8.56 7.68
C TYR A 14 -8.74 -8.90 8.59
N ARG A 15 -8.64 -8.28 9.78
CA ARG A 15 -7.66 -8.67 10.82
C ARG A 15 -7.82 -10.14 11.22
N ALA A 16 -9.05 -10.61 11.44
CA ALA A 16 -9.32 -12.01 11.73
C ALA A 16 -8.99 -12.96 10.56
N ARG A 17 -9.18 -12.51 9.32
CA ARG A 17 -8.92 -13.33 8.13
C ARG A 17 -7.43 -13.53 7.90
N LEU A 18 -6.61 -12.48 8.08
CA LEU A 18 -5.15 -12.56 8.08
C LEU A 18 -4.61 -13.56 9.12
N ALA A 19 -5.22 -13.59 10.33
CA ALA A 19 -4.91 -14.61 11.33
C ALA A 19 -5.36 -16.02 10.89
N SER A 20 -6.55 -16.17 10.29
CA SER A 20 -7.06 -17.47 9.82
C SER A 20 -6.31 -18.05 8.61
N SER A 21 -5.72 -17.21 7.75
CA SER A 21 -4.89 -17.68 6.63
C SER A 21 -3.56 -18.31 7.07
N ALA A 22 -3.18 -18.19 8.35
CA ALA A 22 -2.01 -18.83 8.92
C ALA A 22 -2.23 -20.32 9.31
N THR A 23 -3.46 -20.84 9.26
CA THR A 23 -3.79 -22.23 9.65
C THR A 23 -4.25 -23.10 8.46
N GLY A 24 -3.43 -23.15 7.41
CA GLY A 24 -3.64 -24.04 6.27
C GLY A 24 -3.29 -25.51 6.57
N ALA A 25 -4.29 -26.30 6.97
CA ALA A 25 -4.16 -27.75 7.16
C ALA A 25 -5.13 -28.53 6.25
N GLY A 26 -4.58 -29.40 5.38
CA GLY A 26 -5.29 -30.61 4.97
C GLY A 26 -5.09 -31.73 6.02
N ILE A 27 -5.59 -32.95 5.87
CA ILE A 27 -6.28 -33.61 4.75
C ILE A 27 -7.24 -34.62 5.41
N LEU A 28 -8.38 -34.98 4.79
CA LEU A 28 -8.82 -36.38 4.66
C LEU A 28 -10.04 -36.51 3.74
N ARG A 29 -9.95 -37.42 2.75
CA ARG A 29 -11.11 -38.01 2.09
C ARG A 29 -11.58 -39.21 2.91
N THR A 30 -12.87 -39.28 3.19
CA THR A 30 -13.59 -40.54 3.37
C THR A 30 -14.91 -40.44 2.61
N GLU A 31 -15.32 -41.55 1.98
CA GLU A 31 -16.55 -41.60 1.20
C GLU A 31 -17.71 -42.08 2.09
N SER A 32 -18.87 -41.41 2.05
CA SER A 32 -20.19 -42.07 1.95
C SER A 32 -21.39 -41.09 2.00
N THR A 33 -22.35 -41.35 1.09
CA THR A 33 -23.81 -41.15 1.20
C THR A 33 -24.48 -39.76 1.35
N SER A 34 -25.45 -39.55 0.44
CA SER A 34 -26.71 -38.78 0.55
C SER A 34 -26.74 -37.24 0.62
N CYS A 35 -26.79 -36.62 -0.56
CA CYS A 35 -28.00 -35.96 -1.11
C CYS A 35 -28.84 -35.02 -0.20
N ALA A 36 -28.73 -33.70 -0.44
CA ALA A 36 -29.85 -32.74 -0.43
C ALA A 36 -29.50 -31.45 -1.21
N ALA A 37 -30.55 -30.75 -1.68
CA ALA A 37 -30.53 -29.52 -2.51
C ALA A 37 -29.57 -28.40 -2.02
N GLN A 38 -28.93 -27.55 -2.85
CA GLN A 38 -29.16 -27.05 -4.21
C GLN A 38 -30.25 -25.94 -4.39
N ASP A 39 -29.80 -24.74 -4.75
CA ASP A 39 -30.45 -23.64 -5.51
C ASP A 39 -31.89 -23.14 -5.19
N VAL A 40 -31.99 -22.11 -4.34
CA VAL A 40 -32.89 -20.92 -4.50
C VAL A 40 -32.19 -19.74 -3.78
N LEU A 41 -32.05 -18.50 -4.26
CA LEU A 41 -33.03 -17.58 -4.87
C LEU A 41 -32.39 -16.60 -5.88
N ARG A 42 -32.92 -16.58 -7.10
CA ARG A 42 -32.85 -15.47 -8.06
C ARG A 42 -34.28 -15.10 -8.46
N GLY A 43 -34.53 -13.82 -8.76
CA GLY A 43 -35.70 -13.37 -9.51
C GLY A 43 -37.00 -13.16 -8.71
N GLN A 44 -37.38 -11.89 -8.53
CA GLN A 44 -38.79 -11.53 -8.31
C GLN A 44 -39.47 -11.33 -9.66
N LEU A 45 -40.65 -11.92 -9.87
CA LEU A 45 -41.64 -11.44 -10.84
C LEU A 45 -43.03 -11.99 -10.47
N TYR A 46 -43.96 -11.08 -10.14
CA TYR A 46 -45.35 -11.41 -9.80
C TYR A 46 -46.21 -11.60 -11.05
N ARG A 47 -47.20 -12.52 -11.00
CA ARG A 47 -48.56 -12.32 -11.53
C ARG A 47 -49.57 -13.38 -11.01
N PHE A 48 -50.73 -12.89 -10.56
CA PHE A 48 -52.06 -13.54 -10.38
C PHE A 48 -52.21 -15.00 -9.87
N LEU A 49 -52.65 -15.12 -8.60
CA LEU A 49 -54.00 -15.57 -8.14
C LEU A 49 -54.97 -16.31 -9.12
N PRO A 50 -55.97 -17.10 -8.63
CA PRO A 50 -56.50 -17.21 -7.26
C PRO A 50 -56.83 -18.64 -6.70
N SER A 51 -57.24 -18.68 -5.42
CA SER A 51 -58.13 -19.71 -4.79
C SER A 51 -57.52 -21.11 -4.48
N SER A 52 -57.99 -21.90 -3.50
CA SER A 52 -59.07 -21.71 -2.50
C SER A 52 -58.87 -22.45 -1.16
N ASN A 53 -58.79 -21.70 -0.06
CA ASN A 53 -59.54 -21.89 1.21
C ASN A 53 -59.40 -23.23 2.03
N PRO A 54 -60.02 -23.42 3.23
CA PRO A 54 -59.16 -23.59 4.42
C PRO A 54 -59.59 -24.66 5.45
N GLY A 55 -58.81 -24.76 6.55
CA GLY A 55 -59.28 -25.23 7.87
C GLY A 55 -58.41 -26.31 8.53
N THR A 56 -58.50 -26.60 9.84
CA THR A 56 -58.99 -25.83 11.01
C THR A 56 -58.70 -26.63 12.29
N LEU A 57 -58.26 -25.98 13.38
CA LEU A 57 -58.36 -26.42 14.79
C LEU A 57 -57.59 -27.70 15.22
N GLY A 58 -57.12 -27.86 16.47
CA GLY A 58 -57.21 -26.95 17.63
C GLY A 58 -56.35 -27.34 18.86
N PHE A 59 -56.50 -26.55 19.93
CA PHE A 59 -55.91 -26.62 21.29
C PHE A 59 -56.49 -27.80 22.15
N PRO A 60 -56.07 -28.13 23.43
CA PRO A 60 -55.56 -27.21 24.48
C PRO A 60 -54.63 -27.70 25.68
N ARG A 61 -54.00 -26.69 26.34
CA ARG A 61 -53.77 -26.45 27.80
C ARG A 61 -52.76 -27.22 28.71
N GLY A 62 -52.00 -26.42 29.48
CA GLY A 62 -51.25 -26.70 30.74
C GLY A 62 -50.08 -25.68 30.89
N ILE A 63 -49.91 -24.75 31.87
CA ILE A 63 -50.08 -24.68 33.35
C ILE A 63 -48.86 -25.30 34.09
N SER A 64 -48.09 -24.67 35.02
CA SER A 64 -47.96 -23.28 35.57
C SER A 64 -46.72 -23.21 36.53
N SER A 65 -46.21 -22.10 37.12
CA SER A 65 -46.10 -20.65 36.78
C SER A 65 -45.41 -19.82 37.92
N CYS A 66 -44.30 -19.08 37.68
CA CYS A 66 -43.72 -17.94 38.49
C CYS A 66 -42.46 -17.37 37.76
N ALA A 67 -42.06 -16.08 37.74
CA ALA A 67 -42.03 -14.93 38.69
C ALA A 67 -40.84 -14.97 39.69
N THR A 68 -40.03 -13.91 39.97
CA THR A 68 -39.95 -12.51 39.45
C THR A 68 -38.63 -11.77 39.85
N ALA A 69 -38.22 -10.78 39.03
CA ALA A 69 -37.53 -9.51 39.40
C ALA A 69 -36.05 -9.46 39.92
N LYS A 70 -35.50 -8.22 39.93
CA LYS A 70 -34.11 -7.80 40.29
C LYS A 70 -33.93 -7.50 41.79
N PRO A 71 -32.69 -7.20 42.24
CA PRO A 71 -32.42 -5.83 42.73
C PRO A 71 -31.09 -5.20 42.21
N ASP A 72 -30.74 -4.03 42.76
CA ASP A 72 -29.58 -3.15 42.45
C ASP A 72 -29.09 -2.48 43.75
N SER A 73 -27.79 -2.16 43.89
CA SER A 73 -27.25 -1.02 44.68
C SER A 73 -25.71 -1.02 44.90
N SER A 74 -25.03 -0.04 44.31
CA SER A 74 -23.92 0.82 44.84
C SER A 74 -22.92 0.37 45.94
N LYS A 75 -21.65 0.78 45.77
CA LYS A 75 -20.79 1.34 46.87
C LYS A 75 -19.78 2.37 46.34
N ARG A 76 -19.19 3.18 47.24
CA ARG A 76 -18.44 4.44 46.94
C ARG A 76 -16.91 4.30 47.10
N LEU A 77 -16.17 5.26 46.53
CA LEU A 77 -14.97 5.83 47.17
C LEU A 77 -14.94 7.37 46.99
N ILE A 78 -14.11 8.08 47.77
CA ILE A 78 -14.09 9.56 47.86
C ILE A 78 -12.65 10.07 48.03
N SER A 79 -12.29 11.16 47.32
CA SER A 79 -11.30 12.16 47.73
C SER A 79 -11.70 13.54 47.15
N ALA A 80 -11.11 14.65 47.62
CA ALA A 80 -11.67 16.00 47.46
C ALA A 80 -10.60 17.11 47.30
N VAL A 81 -11.02 18.39 47.38
CA VAL A 81 -10.24 19.65 47.23
C VAL A 81 -10.00 20.02 45.75
N ARG A 82 -10.26 21.25 45.24
CA ARG A 82 -10.64 22.55 45.86
C ARG A 82 -11.67 23.32 44.99
N LEU A 83 -12.17 24.45 45.49
CA LEU A 83 -12.84 25.52 44.73
C LEU A 83 -11.90 26.72 44.52
N GLY A 84 -12.14 27.52 43.47
CA GLY A 84 -11.50 28.82 43.25
C GLY A 84 -12.37 29.72 42.35
N THR A 85 -12.64 30.95 42.79
CA THR A 85 -13.55 31.91 42.13
C THR A 85 -12.82 33.19 41.71
N ALA A 86 -12.96 33.62 40.45
CA ALA A 86 -12.40 34.90 40.01
C ALA A 86 -13.18 35.59 38.86
N HIS A 87 -13.90 36.65 39.24
CA HIS A 87 -14.05 37.93 38.50
C HIS A 87 -14.79 37.99 37.14
N SER A 88 -15.24 39.20 36.84
CA SER A 88 -15.98 39.63 35.64
C SER A 88 -15.05 40.40 34.66
N SER A 89 -15.42 40.66 33.41
CA SER A 89 -16.24 41.86 33.08
C SER A 89 -16.39 42.06 31.55
N ASN A 90 -17.35 42.93 31.18
CA ASN A 90 -17.45 43.72 29.93
C ASN A 90 -17.62 43.02 28.56
N LEU A 91 -18.81 43.21 27.96
CA LEU A 91 -19.02 43.78 26.60
C LEU A 91 -20.49 44.30 26.52
N PRO A 92 -20.85 45.27 25.66
CA PRO A 92 -22.07 46.08 25.80
C PRO A 92 -23.31 45.56 25.04
N PRO A 93 -24.53 46.01 25.41
CA PRO A 93 -25.79 45.66 24.74
C PRO A 93 -26.15 46.62 23.58
N LEU A 94 -26.91 46.12 22.60
CA LEU A 94 -27.55 46.93 21.56
C LEU A 94 -29.00 46.46 21.31
N PHE A 95 -29.94 47.39 21.51
CA PHE A 95 -31.40 47.27 21.28
C PHE A 95 -32.14 46.19 22.11
N GLY A 96 -33.40 46.39 22.51
CA GLY A 96 -34.26 47.57 22.36
C GLY A 96 -35.74 47.24 22.57
N ASN A 97 -36.17 47.10 23.83
CA ASN A 97 -37.55 46.66 24.16
C ASN A 97 -38.62 47.70 23.74
N SER A 98 -39.44 47.36 22.74
CA SER A 98 -40.63 48.12 22.34
C SER A 98 -41.93 47.31 22.51
N TRP A 99 -42.45 47.38 23.74
CA TRP A 99 -43.87 47.38 24.11
C TRP A 99 -44.91 46.62 23.25
N ARG A 100 -45.35 45.48 23.82
CA ARG A 100 -46.75 45.25 24.23
C ARG A 100 -47.87 45.89 23.39
N SER A 101 -48.56 45.08 22.58
CA SER A 101 -50.03 45.11 22.43
C SER A 101 -50.53 43.88 21.68
N VAL A 102 -50.96 42.85 22.40
CA VAL A 102 -51.74 41.73 21.84
C VAL A 102 -53.03 41.63 22.64
N ALA A 103 -54.15 41.99 22.01
CA ALA A 103 -55.46 41.76 22.58
C ALA A 103 -55.69 40.25 22.75
N SER A 104 -56.32 39.85 23.86
CA SER A 104 -56.62 38.45 24.15
C SER A 104 -57.65 37.90 23.15
N LEU A 105 -57.17 37.26 22.08
CA LEU A 105 -58.01 36.51 21.16
C LEU A 105 -58.73 35.39 21.92
N PRO A 106 -60.02 35.12 21.63
CA PRO A 106 -60.75 34.04 22.27
C PRO A 106 -60.14 32.67 21.90
N PRO A 107 -60.26 31.66 22.77
CA PRO A 107 -59.75 30.32 22.48
C PRO A 107 -60.42 29.78 21.21
N VAL A 108 -59.61 29.15 20.33
CA VAL A 108 -59.95 28.75 18.95
C VAL A 108 -61.16 27.80 18.85
N GLY A 109 -61.64 27.26 19.98
CA GLY A 109 -62.82 26.41 20.09
C GLY A 109 -64.17 27.04 19.72
N SER A 110 -64.30 28.38 19.64
CA SER A 110 -65.59 29.06 19.42
C SER A 110 -65.87 29.57 17.99
N LEU A 111 -64.90 29.54 17.07
CA LEU A 111 -65.08 30.09 15.71
C LEU A 111 -65.84 29.12 14.78
N PRO A 112 -66.62 29.62 13.79
CA PRO A 112 -67.18 28.79 12.72
C PRO A 112 -66.10 28.04 11.92
N ASN A 113 -66.39 26.82 11.47
CA ASN A 113 -65.41 25.95 10.79
C ASN A 113 -64.82 26.60 9.53
N SER A 114 -65.61 27.33 8.74
CA SER A 114 -65.12 28.09 7.57
C SER A 114 -64.01 29.08 7.94
N ILE A 115 -64.19 29.84 9.02
CA ILE A 115 -63.19 30.80 9.51
C ILE A 115 -61.94 30.08 10.03
N ARG A 116 -62.09 28.92 10.70
CA ARG A 116 -60.92 28.09 11.10
C ARG A 116 -60.13 27.61 9.89
N TYR A 117 -60.79 27.07 8.85
CA TYR A 117 -60.11 26.61 7.64
C TYR A 117 -59.46 27.76 6.88
N SER A 118 -60.07 28.96 6.82
CA SER A 118 -59.42 30.15 6.26
C SER A 118 -58.20 30.60 7.09
N LEU A 119 -58.24 30.52 8.42
CA LEU A 119 -57.09 30.82 9.28
C LEU A 119 -55.97 29.79 9.16
N TYR A 120 -56.30 28.49 9.06
CA TYR A 120 -55.30 27.45 8.77
C TYR A 120 -54.71 27.61 7.37
N GLY A 121 -55.52 27.95 6.37
CA GLY A 121 -55.05 28.26 5.02
C GLY A 121 -54.11 29.46 4.99
N LEU A 122 -54.46 30.54 5.69
CA LEU A 122 -53.62 31.73 5.83
C LEU A 122 -52.31 31.42 6.57
N LEU A 123 -52.36 30.64 7.65
CA LEU A 123 -51.18 30.19 8.40
C LEU A 123 -50.27 29.31 7.53
N LEU A 124 -50.82 28.37 6.76
CA LEU A 124 -50.05 27.56 5.82
C LEU A 124 -49.42 28.43 4.72
N LEU A 125 -50.14 29.45 4.23
CA LEU A 125 -49.61 30.39 3.24
C LEU A 125 -48.46 31.24 3.81
N THR A 126 -48.61 31.78 5.03
CA THR A 126 -47.55 32.58 5.67
C THR A 126 -46.36 31.73 6.10
N CYS A 127 -46.56 30.47 6.50
CA CYS A 127 -45.47 29.50 6.71
C CYS A 127 -44.77 29.14 5.40
N ALA A 128 -45.49 28.96 4.29
CA ALA A 128 -44.90 28.66 2.98
C ALA A 128 -44.08 29.85 2.43
N VAL A 129 -44.65 31.05 2.45
CA VAL A 129 -43.97 32.31 2.07
C VAL A 129 -42.80 32.60 3.02
N GLY A 130 -43.00 32.42 4.33
CA GLY A 130 -41.95 32.58 5.34
C GLY A 130 -40.83 31.55 5.24
N THR A 131 -41.10 30.36 4.70
CA THR A 131 -40.05 29.39 4.35
C THR A 131 -39.34 29.85 3.08
N TYR A 132 -40.07 30.10 1.99
CA TYR A 132 -39.53 30.44 0.67
C TYR A 132 -38.65 31.71 0.65
N TYR A 133 -39.00 32.73 1.45
CA TYR A 133 -38.21 33.98 1.57
C TYR A 133 -37.38 34.08 2.87
N GLY A 134 -37.66 33.23 3.88
CA GLY A 134 -36.96 33.26 5.17
C GLY A 134 -35.82 32.25 5.28
N THR A 135 -35.78 31.19 4.46
CA THR A 135 -34.52 30.51 4.17
C THR A 135 -33.72 31.40 3.22
N PRO A 136 -32.49 31.81 3.57
CA PRO A 136 -31.55 32.26 2.55
C PRO A 136 -31.40 31.13 1.53
N TRP A 137 -31.50 31.41 0.23
CA TRP A 137 -31.17 30.43 -0.80
C TRP A 137 -29.66 30.19 -0.73
N SER A 138 -29.26 29.21 0.07
CA SER A 138 -27.86 28.86 0.28
C SER A 138 -27.28 28.38 -1.04
N ARG A 139 -26.20 29.04 -1.45
CA ARG A 139 -25.36 28.59 -2.55
C ARG A 139 -24.83 27.20 -2.17
N THR A 140 -24.96 26.23 -3.09
CA THR A 140 -24.31 24.91 -3.06
C THR A 140 -24.59 24.02 -1.83
N GLN A 141 -25.79 23.43 -1.74
CA GLN A 141 -26.03 22.27 -0.86
C GLN A 141 -25.42 20.96 -1.41
N GLU A 142 -24.97 20.93 -2.67
CA GLU A 142 -24.28 19.78 -3.27
C GLU A 142 -22.81 19.64 -2.81
N ASP A 143 -22.16 20.72 -2.35
CA ASP A 143 -20.75 20.70 -1.94
C ASP A 143 -20.51 20.25 -0.48
N GLU A 144 -21.49 20.40 0.42
CA GLU A 144 -21.33 20.08 1.85
C GLU A 144 -21.47 18.58 2.18
N SER A 145 -21.83 17.74 1.21
CA SER A 145 -22.02 16.28 1.41
C SER A 145 -20.71 15.48 1.57
N ILE A 146 -19.55 16.12 1.37
CA ILE A 146 -18.22 15.47 1.41
C ILE A 146 -17.64 15.39 2.83
N THR A 147 -18.06 16.23 3.79
CA THR A 147 -17.39 16.37 5.09
C THR A 147 -18.04 15.59 6.23
N SER A 148 -17.88 14.26 6.25
CA SER A 148 -17.94 13.51 7.50
C SER A 148 -16.56 13.50 8.17
N LYS A 149 -16.34 14.41 9.14
CA LYS A 149 -15.11 14.43 9.94
C LYS A 149 -15.05 13.26 10.94
N GLU A 150 -14.59 12.12 10.47
CA GLU A 150 -13.66 11.29 11.25
C GLU A 150 -12.25 11.59 10.68
N GLU A 151 -11.27 11.88 11.53
CA GLU A 151 -9.91 12.20 11.07
C GLU A 151 -9.18 10.89 10.72
N GLU A 152 -9.26 10.51 9.45
CA GLU A 152 -8.73 9.24 8.94
C GLU A 152 -7.20 9.28 8.82
N THR A 153 -6.50 8.82 9.84
CA THR A 153 -5.04 8.58 9.78
C THR A 153 -4.73 7.51 8.74
N VAL A 154 -3.95 7.87 7.72
CA VAL A 154 -3.46 6.95 6.70
C VAL A 154 -2.00 6.64 6.99
N THR A 155 -1.71 5.40 7.36
CA THR A 155 -0.37 4.90 7.69
C THR A 155 0.17 4.03 6.56
N ASN A 156 1.48 4.04 6.32
CA ASN A 156 2.11 3.17 5.34
C ASN A 156 2.30 1.72 5.87
N TRP A 157 2.61 0.78 4.96
CA TRP A 157 2.76 -0.64 5.31
C TRP A 157 3.87 -0.92 6.34
N SER A 158 4.96 -0.15 6.31
CA SER A 158 6.05 -0.27 7.29
C SER A 158 5.73 0.34 8.65
N ASN A 159 4.62 1.09 8.79
CA ASN A 159 4.32 1.90 9.98
C ASN A 159 5.50 2.81 10.37
N THR A 160 6.05 3.49 9.35
CA THR A 160 7.15 4.47 9.42
C THR A 160 6.71 5.87 8.99
N HIS A 161 5.64 5.95 8.20
CA HIS A 161 5.04 7.18 7.70
C HIS A 161 3.55 7.18 7.95
N GLU A 162 2.99 8.31 8.37
CA GLU A 162 1.56 8.56 8.48
C GLU A 162 1.19 9.94 7.94
N ALA A 163 -0.09 10.13 7.62
CA ALA A 163 -0.68 11.43 7.32
C ALA A 163 -2.12 11.51 7.85
N HIS A 164 -2.55 12.72 8.16
CA HIS A 164 -3.91 13.05 8.56
C HIS A 164 -4.52 13.99 7.50
N PRO A 165 -4.88 13.47 6.30
CA PRO A 165 -5.39 14.28 5.20
C PRO A 165 -6.67 15.03 5.57
N ARG A 166 -6.62 16.36 5.51
CA ARG A 166 -7.79 17.24 5.69
C ARG A 166 -8.89 16.98 4.65
N TYR A 167 -8.52 16.55 3.44
CA TYR A 167 -9.43 16.09 2.40
C TYR A 167 -8.96 14.73 1.86
N TYR A 168 -9.76 13.67 2.06
CA TYR A 168 -9.44 12.33 1.57
C TYR A 168 -10.50 11.83 0.59
N HIS A 169 -10.18 11.91 -0.71
CA HIS A 169 -11.13 11.67 -1.79
C HIS A 169 -11.07 10.23 -2.30
N HIS A 170 -12.25 9.69 -2.66
CA HIS A 170 -12.41 8.31 -3.14
C HIS A 170 -13.24 8.31 -4.45
N PRO A 171 -12.66 8.66 -5.62
CA PRO A 171 -13.38 8.66 -6.90
C PRO A 171 -13.79 7.25 -7.33
N GLU A 172 -15.05 7.07 -7.75
CA GLU A 172 -15.53 5.81 -8.38
C GLU A 172 -15.47 5.88 -9.92
N THR A 173 -15.41 7.09 -10.48
CA THR A 173 -15.43 7.37 -11.92
C THR A 173 -14.36 8.38 -12.33
N LEU A 174 -14.05 8.42 -13.63
CA LEU A 174 -13.20 9.44 -14.24
C LEU A 174 -13.73 10.87 -13.99
N TYR A 175 -15.06 11.05 -14.02
CA TYR A 175 -15.70 12.35 -13.78
C TYR A 175 -15.52 12.85 -12.34
N ASP A 176 -15.52 11.95 -11.36
CA ASP A 176 -15.21 12.32 -9.96
C ASP A 176 -13.76 12.78 -9.83
N LEU A 177 -12.83 12.07 -10.45
CA LEU A 177 -11.41 12.42 -10.48
C LEU A 177 -11.17 13.78 -11.19
N GLU A 178 -11.82 14.01 -12.33
CA GLU A 178 -11.80 15.30 -13.03
C GLU A 178 -12.34 16.44 -12.15
N ARG A 179 -13.44 16.21 -11.41
CA ARG A 179 -13.99 17.18 -10.44
C ARG A 179 -13.02 17.46 -9.30
N ILE A 180 -12.37 16.42 -8.74
CA ILE A 180 -11.40 16.57 -7.64
C ILE A 180 -10.17 17.37 -8.09
N VAL A 181 -9.59 17.02 -9.24
CA VAL A 181 -8.43 17.74 -9.82
C VAL A 181 -8.79 19.19 -10.15
N LYS A 182 -9.97 19.44 -10.74
CA LYS A 182 -10.47 20.79 -11.03
C LYS A 182 -10.72 21.61 -9.76
N LEU A 183 -11.27 20.99 -8.70
CA LEU A 183 -11.50 21.65 -7.42
C LEU A 183 -10.18 22.01 -6.74
N GLY A 184 -9.22 21.08 -6.69
CA GLY A 184 -7.88 21.30 -6.19
C GLY A 184 -7.21 22.48 -6.91
N HIS A 185 -7.25 22.50 -8.24
CA HIS A 185 -6.69 23.60 -9.04
C HIS A 185 -7.39 24.94 -8.75
N VAL A 186 -8.72 25.01 -8.83
CA VAL A 186 -9.47 26.26 -8.60
C VAL A 186 -9.23 26.82 -7.19
N THR A 187 -9.07 25.96 -6.18
CA THR A 187 -8.82 26.35 -4.78
C THR A 187 -7.34 26.44 -4.39
N THR A 188 -6.42 26.10 -5.30
CA THR A 188 -4.96 25.99 -5.05
C THR A 188 -4.65 25.13 -3.82
N ARG A 189 -5.38 24.02 -3.65
CA ARG A 189 -5.14 23.02 -2.59
C ARG A 189 -4.33 21.87 -3.13
N THR A 190 -3.33 21.42 -2.39
CA THR A 190 -2.49 20.31 -2.83
C THR A 190 -3.21 18.97 -2.62
N ILE A 191 -3.11 18.10 -3.63
CA ILE A 191 -3.68 16.75 -3.65
C ILE A 191 -2.64 15.76 -4.16
N ARG A 192 -2.44 14.65 -3.45
CA ARG A 192 -1.54 13.57 -3.89
C ARG A 192 -2.35 12.31 -4.27
N PRO A 193 -2.08 11.66 -5.42
CA PRO A 193 -2.68 10.37 -5.72
C PRO A 193 -2.11 9.29 -4.79
N THR A 194 -2.98 8.45 -4.26
CA THR A 194 -2.65 7.42 -3.27
C THR A 194 -3.28 6.08 -3.63
N GLY A 195 -2.61 5.02 -3.19
CA GLY A 195 -3.17 3.67 -3.13
C GLY A 195 -3.03 3.10 -1.73
N SER A 196 -2.94 1.78 -1.63
CA SER A 196 -2.96 0.97 -0.40
C SER A 196 -1.82 1.20 0.63
N GLY A 197 -1.08 2.32 0.59
CA GLY A 197 -0.01 2.65 1.55
C GLY A 197 1.25 1.77 1.48
N LEU A 198 1.41 0.93 0.46
CA LEU A 198 2.45 -0.12 0.37
C LEU A 198 3.88 0.38 0.09
N SER A 199 4.11 1.68 0.06
CA SER A 199 5.45 2.26 -0.13
C SER A 199 6.16 2.40 1.23
N PRO A 200 7.43 1.97 1.36
CA PRO A 200 8.25 2.29 2.55
C PRO A 200 8.32 3.79 2.86
N ASN A 201 8.28 4.65 1.83
CA ASN A 201 8.28 6.11 1.97
C ASN A 201 6.89 6.78 1.83
N GLY A 202 6.78 8.01 2.32
CA GLY A 202 5.56 8.84 2.26
C GLY A 202 5.24 9.50 0.90
N LEU A 203 5.71 9.00 -0.25
CA LEU A 203 5.66 9.73 -1.53
C LEU A 203 4.24 10.20 -1.95
N GLY A 204 3.20 9.42 -1.63
CA GLY A 204 1.80 9.79 -1.90
C GLY A 204 1.10 10.55 -0.75
N PHE A 205 1.73 10.71 0.41
CA PHE A 205 1.05 11.21 1.61
C PHE A 205 1.04 12.75 1.66
N SER A 206 -0.03 13.33 2.19
CA SER A 206 -0.20 14.79 2.32
C SER A 206 -1.28 15.12 3.35
N ASN A 207 -0.96 16.00 4.30
CA ASN A 207 -1.91 16.43 5.33
C ASN A 207 -2.97 17.42 4.81
N GLU A 208 -2.79 18.05 3.64
CA GLU A 208 -3.83 18.89 3.04
C GLU A 208 -4.82 18.05 2.21
N GLY A 209 -4.33 17.16 1.33
CA GLY A 209 -5.21 16.43 0.42
C GLY A 209 -4.61 15.16 -0.19
N MET A 210 -5.40 14.08 -0.19
CA MET A 210 -5.06 12.77 -0.76
C MET A 210 -6.23 12.23 -1.60
N VAL A 211 -5.93 11.52 -2.69
CA VAL A 211 -6.92 10.92 -3.60
C VAL A 211 -6.67 9.42 -3.70
N ASN A 212 -7.47 8.62 -2.98
CA ASN A 212 -7.37 7.18 -2.95
C ASN A 212 -7.97 6.56 -4.22
N MET A 213 -7.13 5.99 -5.07
CA MET A 213 -7.51 5.42 -6.35
C MET A 213 -8.24 4.07 -6.23
N ALA A 214 -8.35 3.48 -5.03
CA ALA A 214 -8.82 2.10 -4.83
C ALA A 214 -10.24 1.75 -5.34
N LEU A 215 -11.10 2.74 -5.64
CA LEU A 215 -12.43 2.51 -6.25
C LEU A 215 -12.43 2.67 -7.79
N MET A 216 -11.31 3.09 -8.36
CA MET A 216 -11.01 3.04 -9.80
C MET A 216 -10.18 1.79 -10.10
N ASP A 217 -10.75 0.60 -9.87
CA ASP A 217 -10.07 -0.70 -9.96
C ASP A 217 -10.51 -1.58 -11.14
N LYS A 218 -11.36 -1.05 -12.03
CA LYS A 218 -12.01 -1.83 -13.08
C LYS A 218 -11.03 -2.23 -14.19
N VAL A 219 -11.06 -3.51 -14.57
CA VAL A 219 -10.52 -3.97 -15.86
C VAL A 219 -11.47 -3.52 -16.96
N LEU A 220 -10.94 -2.83 -17.97
CA LEU A 220 -11.74 -2.19 -19.02
C LEU A 220 -11.74 -3.01 -20.32
N VAL A 221 -10.58 -3.47 -20.77
CA VAL A 221 -10.40 -4.25 -22.01
C VAL A 221 -9.26 -5.25 -21.86
N VAL A 222 -9.43 -6.48 -22.36
CA VAL A 222 -8.33 -7.42 -22.63
C VAL A 222 -8.27 -7.70 -24.14
N ASP A 223 -7.27 -7.15 -24.82
CA ASP A 223 -6.99 -7.44 -26.23
C ASP A 223 -6.03 -8.64 -26.31
N ALA A 224 -6.59 -9.84 -26.44
CA ALA A 224 -5.81 -11.08 -26.54
C ALA A 224 -4.94 -11.16 -27.80
N THR A 225 -5.30 -10.42 -28.87
CA THR A 225 -4.58 -10.41 -30.15
C THR A 225 -3.29 -9.59 -30.04
N LYS A 226 -3.37 -8.38 -29.45
CA LYS A 226 -2.19 -7.55 -29.14
C LYS A 226 -1.47 -7.98 -27.86
N LYS A 227 -2.10 -8.86 -27.07
CA LYS A 227 -1.67 -9.27 -25.73
C LYS A 227 -1.58 -8.05 -24.79
N GLN A 228 -2.61 -7.23 -24.77
CA GLN A 228 -2.66 -5.98 -23.99
C GLN A 228 -3.87 -5.95 -23.06
N ILE A 229 -3.73 -5.32 -21.91
CA ILE A 229 -4.83 -5.11 -20.95
C ILE A 229 -4.91 -3.65 -20.55
N THR A 230 -6.10 -3.07 -20.68
CA THR A 230 -6.41 -1.71 -20.21
C THR A 230 -7.19 -1.80 -18.90
N VAL A 231 -6.68 -1.17 -17.86
CA VAL A 231 -7.28 -1.15 -16.51
C VAL A 231 -7.32 0.28 -15.98
N GLN A 232 -8.23 0.55 -15.04
CA GLN A 232 -8.14 1.75 -14.21
C GLN A 232 -6.94 1.66 -13.25
N ALA A 233 -6.29 2.78 -12.94
CA ALA A 233 -4.99 2.79 -12.28
C ALA A 233 -5.00 2.32 -10.81
N GLY A 234 -6.16 2.31 -10.15
CA GLY A 234 -6.36 1.75 -8.81
C GLY A 234 -6.47 0.22 -8.78
N ALA A 235 -6.56 -0.43 -9.95
CA ALA A 235 -6.57 -1.89 -10.04
C ALA A 235 -5.28 -2.45 -9.43
N ARG A 236 -5.40 -3.48 -8.60
CA ARG A 236 -4.25 -4.16 -8.00
C ARG A 236 -3.68 -5.21 -8.93
N ILE A 237 -2.38 -5.51 -8.78
CA ILE A 237 -1.70 -6.50 -9.62
C ILE A 237 -2.35 -7.90 -9.50
N ASP A 238 -2.91 -8.29 -8.35
CA ASP A 238 -3.69 -9.53 -8.22
C ASP A 238 -4.93 -9.55 -9.14
N GLN A 239 -5.67 -8.45 -9.21
CA GLN A 239 -6.85 -8.31 -10.08
C GLN A 239 -6.46 -8.35 -11.57
N VAL A 240 -5.33 -7.71 -11.93
CA VAL A 240 -4.81 -7.70 -13.30
C VAL A 240 -4.38 -9.10 -13.75
N VAL A 241 -3.60 -9.83 -12.95
CA VAL A 241 -3.17 -11.19 -13.35
C VAL A 241 -4.31 -12.19 -13.35
N GLU A 242 -5.32 -12.05 -12.49
CA GLU A 242 -6.52 -12.89 -12.52
C GLU A 242 -7.32 -12.67 -13.82
N ALA A 243 -7.57 -11.41 -14.19
CA ALA A 243 -8.31 -11.07 -15.41
C ALA A 243 -7.59 -11.49 -16.72
N LEU A 244 -6.28 -11.71 -16.69
CA LEU A 244 -5.51 -12.21 -17.83
C LEU A 244 -5.61 -13.73 -18.03
N LYS A 245 -5.94 -14.52 -16.99
CA LYS A 245 -5.97 -15.99 -17.04
C LYS A 245 -6.90 -16.55 -18.13
N PRO A 246 -8.16 -16.09 -18.29
CA PRO A 246 -9.07 -16.64 -19.29
C PRO A 246 -8.59 -16.43 -20.74
N HIS A 247 -7.67 -15.49 -20.95
CA HIS A 247 -7.10 -15.14 -22.25
C HIS A 247 -5.75 -15.83 -22.52
N GLY A 248 -5.26 -16.68 -21.60
CA GLY A 248 -3.96 -17.33 -21.73
C GLY A 248 -2.78 -16.36 -21.59
N LEU A 249 -2.94 -15.28 -20.82
CA LEU A 249 -1.94 -14.21 -20.67
C LEU A 249 -1.47 -14.06 -19.22
N THR A 250 -0.36 -13.34 -19.04
CA THR A 250 0.18 -12.86 -17.76
C THR A 250 0.92 -11.54 -17.98
N LEU A 251 1.08 -10.75 -16.91
CA LEU A 251 2.16 -9.75 -16.87
C LEU A 251 3.51 -10.49 -16.89
N GLU A 252 4.51 -9.93 -17.55
CA GLU A 252 5.85 -10.55 -17.64
C GLU A 252 6.64 -10.47 -16.34
N ASN A 253 6.45 -9.39 -15.57
CA ASN A 253 7.14 -9.14 -14.32
C ASN A 253 6.37 -8.14 -13.47
N TYR A 254 6.51 -8.20 -12.15
CA TYR A 254 6.03 -7.21 -11.18
C TYR A 254 6.70 -7.45 -9.82
N ALA A 255 6.41 -6.61 -8.82
CA ALA A 255 7.01 -6.69 -7.49
C ALA A 255 6.55 -7.94 -6.70
N SER A 256 7.18 -8.22 -5.56
CA SER A 256 6.80 -9.34 -4.68
C SER A 256 5.33 -9.27 -4.21
N ILE A 257 4.87 -8.06 -3.87
CA ILE A 257 3.55 -7.74 -3.31
C ILE A 257 2.55 -7.49 -4.46
N LYS A 258 1.46 -8.30 -4.53
CA LYS A 258 0.42 -8.19 -5.59
C LYS A 258 -0.66 -7.15 -5.27
N GLU A 259 -0.72 -6.75 -4.01
CA GLU A 259 -1.69 -5.82 -3.43
C GLU A 259 -1.39 -4.37 -3.85
N GLN A 260 -0.24 -4.14 -4.52
CA GLN A 260 0.11 -2.88 -5.16
C GLN A 260 -0.87 -2.55 -6.29
N GLN A 261 -1.33 -1.31 -6.30
CA GLN A 261 -2.13 -0.74 -7.39
C GLN A 261 -1.23 -0.41 -8.58
N VAL A 262 -1.68 -0.67 -9.82
CA VAL A 262 -0.87 -0.49 -11.04
C VAL A 262 -0.35 0.94 -11.18
N GLY A 263 -1.18 1.94 -10.86
CA GLY A 263 -0.78 3.35 -10.87
C GLY A 263 0.40 3.61 -9.92
N GLY A 264 0.34 3.11 -8.69
CA GLY A 264 1.44 3.22 -7.74
C GLY A 264 2.69 2.47 -8.21
N PHE A 265 2.53 1.27 -8.76
CA PHE A 265 3.60 0.42 -9.29
C PHE A 265 4.39 1.10 -10.43
N ILE A 266 3.70 1.65 -11.45
CA ILE A 266 4.39 2.33 -12.56
C ILE A 266 5.00 3.68 -12.15
N GLN A 267 4.28 4.49 -11.35
CA GLN A 267 4.70 5.87 -11.05
C GLN A 267 6.00 5.98 -10.25
N VAL A 268 6.43 4.90 -9.57
CA VAL A 268 7.69 4.84 -8.80
C VAL A 268 8.80 4.04 -9.48
N GLY A 269 8.59 3.60 -10.73
CA GLY A 269 9.54 2.76 -11.47
C GLY A 269 9.73 1.37 -10.86
N ALA A 270 8.67 0.77 -10.29
CA ALA A 270 8.79 -0.52 -9.60
C ALA A 270 9.08 -1.68 -10.55
N HIS A 271 9.72 -2.72 -10.01
CA HIS A 271 10.31 -3.81 -10.77
C HIS A 271 10.23 -5.16 -10.03
N GLY A 272 10.26 -6.24 -10.80
CA GLY A 272 10.44 -7.61 -10.29
C GLY A 272 11.89 -8.04 -10.34
N THR A 273 12.19 -9.12 -11.06
CA THR A 273 13.55 -9.60 -11.36
C THR A 273 13.63 -10.20 -12.76
N GLY A 274 14.73 -9.98 -13.48
CA GLY A 274 15.10 -10.67 -14.71
C GLY A 274 16.07 -9.83 -15.54
N ALA A 275 17.28 -10.32 -15.80
CA ALA A 275 18.36 -9.53 -16.40
C ALA A 275 18.00 -8.94 -17.78
N ALA A 276 17.18 -9.66 -18.56
CA ALA A 276 16.65 -9.24 -19.86
C ALA A 276 15.18 -8.77 -19.79
N ILE A 277 14.69 -8.36 -18.61
CA ILE A 277 13.31 -7.93 -18.39
C ILE A 277 13.31 -6.52 -17.77
N PRO A 278 12.60 -5.55 -18.35
CA PRO A 278 12.63 -4.16 -17.88
C PRO A 278 11.73 -3.96 -16.64
N PRO A 279 11.83 -2.80 -15.96
CA PRO A 279 10.87 -2.37 -14.95
C PRO A 279 9.43 -2.31 -15.47
N GLY A 280 8.47 -2.24 -14.54
CA GLY A 280 7.04 -2.19 -14.85
C GLY A 280 6.62 -0.96 -15.65
N ASP A 281 7.33 0.17 -15.49
CA ASP A 281 7.03 1.42 -16.18
C ASP A 281 7.30 1.34 -17.70
N GLU A 282 8.25 0.54 -18.17
CA GLU A 282 8.50 0.32 -19.61
C GLU A 282 7.39 -0.52 -20.26
N ARG A 283 6.62 -1.29 -19.48
CA ARG A 283 5.53 -2.13 -19.98
C ARG A 283 4.21 -1.40 -20.15
N VAL A 284 4.17 -0.09 -19.85
CA VAL A 284 3.06 0.79 -20.23
C VAL A 284 3.17 1.11 -21.72
N VAL A 285 2.13 0.73 -22.47
CA VAL A 285 1.95 1.06 -23.90
C VAL A 285 1.22 2.39 -24.06
N LYS A 286 0.30 2.69 -23.14
CA LYS A 286 -0.59 3.85 -23.20
C LYS A 286 -1.13 4.19 -21.81
N MET A 287 -1.36 5.45 -21.50
CA MET A 287 -2.02 5.88 -20.27
C MET A 287 -2.98 7.06 -20.47
N LYS A 288 -4.01 7.15 -19.63
CA LYS A 288 -4.94 8.26 -19.54
C LYS A 288 -4.70 9.01 -18.24
N VAL A 289 -4.45 10.31 -18.32
CA VAL A 289 -3.97 11.11 -17.19
C VAL A 289 -4.85 12.35 -17.02
N VAL A 290 -5.36 12.58 -15.81
CA VAL A 290 -6.16 13.76 -15.47
C VAL A 290 -5.23 14.89 -15.05
N THR A 291 -5.30 16.00 -15.78
CA THR A 291 -4.47 17.20 -15.57
C THR A 291 -5.32 18.45 -15.35
N PRO A 292 -4.85 19.43 -14.55
CA PRO A 292 -5.54 20.70 -14.37
C PRO A 292 -5.68 21.57 -15.61
N THR A 293 -4.65 21.65 -16.48
CA THR A 293 -4.64 22.57 -17.63
C THR A 293 -5.12 21.91 -18.93
N ARG A 294 -4.59 20.73 -19.26
CA ARG A 294 -4.89 20.00 -20.50
C ARG A 294 -6.13 19.08 -20.36
N GLY A 295 -6.75 19.04 -19.17
CA GLY A 295 -7.87 18.15 -18.87
C GLY A 295 -7.45 16.68 -18.80
N THR A 296 -8.33 15.77 -19.17
CA THR A 296 -7.96 14.35 -19.30
C THR A 296 -7.28 14.10 -20.64
N ILE A 297 -5.97 13.83 -20.59
CA ILE A 297 -5.12 13.58 -21.77
C ILE A 297 -4.80 12.09 -21.93
N GLU A 298 -4.43 11.71 -23.16
CA GLU A 298 -4.12 10.34 -23.54
C GLU A 298 -2.72 10.26 -24.15
N LEU A 299 -1.82 9.57 -23.45
CA LEU A 299 -0.39 9.51 -23.75
C LEU A 299 0.01 8.11 -24.22
N SER A 300 0.68 8.05 -25.37
CA SER A 300 1.40 6.88 -25.87
C SER A 300 2.62 7.35 -26.68
N GLU A 301 3.41 6.40 -27.18
CA GLU A 301 4.56 6.66 -28.05
C GLU A 301 4.17 7.45 -29.32
N GLU A 302 2.94 7.28 -29.80
CA GLU A 302 2.41 7.92 -31.01
C GLU A 302 1.73 9.28 -30.78
N SER A 303 1.31 9.60 -29.55
CA SER A 303 0.51 10.82 -29.28
C SER A 303 1.31 11.99 -28.71
N ASP A 304 2.20 11.73 -27.73
CA ASP A 304 3.01 12.75 -27.06
C ASP A 304 4.22 12.05 -26.38
N PRO A 305 5.22 11.57 -27.15
CA PRO A 305 6.27 10.68 -26.64
C PRO A 305 7.17 11.30 -25.57
N GLU A 306 7.48 12.60 -25.67
CA GLU A 306 8.29 13.30 -24.65
C GLU A 306 7.58 13.29 -23.29
N LEU A 307 6.31 13.69 -23.25
CA LEU A 307 5.53 13.65 -22.03
C LEU A 307 5.21 12.21 -21.59
N PHE A 308 5.00 11.28 -22.51
CA PHE A 308 4.74 9.86 -22.19
C PHE A 308 5.92 9.23 -21.44
N HIS A 309 7.17 9.36 -21.93
CA HIS A 309 8.34 8.80 -21.23
C HIS A 309 8.58 9.45 -19.85
N LEU A 310 8.22 10.73 -19.67
CA LEU A 310 8.24 11.38 -18.36
C LEU A 310 7.11 10.87 -17.45
N ALA A 311 5.88 10.74 -17.98
CA ALA A 311 4.68 10.39 -17.23
C ALA A 311 4.62 8.92 -16.79
N ARG A 312 5.22 7.97 -17.53
CA ARG A 312 5.26 6.54 -17.15
C ARG A 312 5.84 6.34 -15.73
N CYS A 313 6.86 7.11 -15.36
CA CYS A 313 7.46 7.16 -14.01
C CYS A 313 7.29 8.56 -13.37
N GLY A 314 6.10 9.16 -13.51
CA GLY A 314 5.84 10.57 -13.20
C GLY A 314 5.73 10.97 -11.73
N LEU A 315 5.98 10.05 -10.77
CA LEU A 315 5.83 10.25 -9.32
C LEU A 315 4.43 10.75 -8.87
N GLY A 316 3.41 10.59 -9.71
CA GLY A 316 2.08 11.18 -9.52
C GLY A 316 2.07 12.72 -9.55
N THR A 317 3.05 13.35 -10.19
CA THR A 317 3.19 14.83 -10.27
C THR A 317 2.80 15.40 -11.63
N LEU A 318 2.87 14.61 -12.71
CA LEU A 318 2.47 14.99 -14.07
C LEU A 318 0.97 14.73 -14.33
N GLY A 319 0.13 14.90 -13.32
CA GLY A 319 -1.28 14.47 -13.34
C GLY A 319 -1.54 13.16 -12.61
N ILE A 320 -2.82 12.84 -12.41
CA ILE A 320 -3.25 11.57 -11.82
C ILE A 320 -3.59 10.60 -12.94
N VAL A 321 -2.87 9.48 -13.02
CA VAL A 321 -3.18 8.40 -13.98
C VAL A 321 -4.53 7.80 -13.59
N ALA A 322 -5.49 7.84 -14.51
CA ALA A 322 -6.82 7.27 -14.35
C ALA A 322 -6.92 5.85 -14.92
N GLU A 323 -6.27 5.63 -16.07
CA GLU A 323 -6.25 4.35 -16.79
C GLU A 323 -4.88 4.09 -17.40
N VAL A 324 -4.54 2.82 -17.58
CA VAL A 324 -3.26 2.38 -18.15
C VAL A 324 -3.46 1.11 -18.98
N THR A 325 -2.77 1.03 -20.12
CA THR A 325 -2.68 -0.17 -20.95
C THR A 325 -1.29 -0.78 -20.82
N LEU A 326 -1.23 -2.03 -20.36
CA LEU A 326 0.00 -2.78 -20.16
C LEU A 326 0.21 -3.83 -21.26
N GLN A 327 1.46 -3.99 -21.69
CA GLN A 327 1.86 -5.10 -22.56
C GLN A 327 2.02 -6.39 -21.73
N CYS A 328 1.31 -7.43 -22.15
CA CYS A 328 1.32 -8.76 -21.54
C CYS A 328 2.10 -9.76 -22.41
N VAL A 329 2.39 -10.92 -21.81
CA VAL A 329 3.01 -12.08 -22.46
C VAL A 329 2.13 -13.33 -22.28
N PRO A 330 2.34 -14.41 -23.06
CA PRO A 330 1.64 -15.67 -22.84
C PRO A 330 1.82 -16.19 -21.40
N ALA A 331 0.74 -16.73 -20.83
CA ALA A 331 0.77 -17.41 -19.55
C ALA A 331 1.72 -18.61 -19.62
N HIS A 332 2.65 -18.69 -18.68
CA HIS A 332 3.67 -19.73 -18.64
C HIS A 332 3.93 -20.17 -17.20
N LYS A 333 4.39 -21.41 -17.03
CA LYS A 333 4.87 -21.91 -15.74
C LYS A 333 6.35 -21.57 -15.56
N LEU A 334 6.73 -21.29 -14.32
CA LEU A 334 8.12 -21.17 -13.91
C LEU A 334 8.51 -22.36 -13.03
N VAL A 335 9.71 -22.87 -13.25
CA VAL A 335 10.47 -23.68 -12.29
C VAL A 335 11.34 -22.71 -11.50
N GLU A 336 11.07 -22.53 -10.21
CA GLU A 336 11.99 -21.84 -9.29
C GLU A 336 12.92 -22.87 -8.64
N GLN A 337 14.21 -22.57 -8.60
CA GLN A 337 15.22 -23.29 -7.84
C GLN A 337 15.78 -22.38 -6.76
N THR A 338 15.69 -22.81 -5.50
CA THR A 338 16.37 -22.19 -4.36
C THR A 338 17.59 -23.02 -3.99
N LEU A 339 18.78 -22.43 -4.06
CA LEU A 339 20.04 -23.04 -3.66
C LEU A 339 20.83 -22.12 -2.70
N VAL A 340 21.79 -22.70 -1.97
CA VAL A 340 22.72 -21.94 -1.13
C VAL A 340 24.12 -21.98 -1.75
N SER A 341 24.71 -20.80 -1.89
CA SER A 341 26.04 -20.54 -2.44
C SER A 341 26.86 -19.69 -1.46
N ASN A 342 28.06 -19.28 -1.89
CA ASN A 342 28.93 -18.33 -1.19
C ASN A 342 29.50 -17.30 -2.18
N MET A 343 30.06 -16.20 -1.69
CA MET A 343 30.60 -15.10 -2.52
C MET A 343 31.55 -15.58 -3.64
N LYS A 344 32.44 -16.55 -3.37
CA LYS A 344 33.41 -17.06 -4.35
C LYS A 344 32.72 -17.79 -5.50
N GLU A 345 31.75 -18.66 -5.20
CA GLU A 345 30.98 -19.35 -6.24
C GLU A 345 29.96 -18.44 -6.92
N VAL A 346 29.38 -17.44 -6.24
CA VAL A 346 28.58 -16.39 -6.88
C VAL A 346 29.43 -15.61 -7.89
N ARG A 347 30.56 -15.01 -7.48
CA ARG A 347 31.46 -14.26 -8.36
C ARG A 347 31.90 -15.08 -9.60
N LYS A 348 32.15 -16.38 -9.42
CA LYS A 348 32.54 -17.31 -10.48
C LYS A 348 31.41 -17.65 -11.47
N ASN A 349 30.17 -17.77 -11.00
CA ASN A 349 29.04 -18.21 -11.83
C ASN A 349 28.10 -17.06 -12.27
N HIS A 350 28.26 -15.84 -11.74
CA HIS A 350 27.29 -14.73 -11.91
C HIS A 350 26.96 -14.43 -13.37
N LYS A 351 27.96 -14.16 -14.23
CA LYS A 351 27.75 -13.91 -15.66
C LYS A 351 26.93 -15.03 -16.34
N LYS A 352 27.30 -16.29 -16.06
CA LYS A 352 26.56 -17.46 -16.54
C LYS A 352 25.12 -17.48 -16.01
N TRP A 353 24.90 -17.15 -14.74
CA TRP A 353 23.57 -17.15 -14.13
C TRP A 353 22.68 -15.98 -14.57
N LEU A 354 23.23 -14.82 -14.93
CA LEU A 354 22.49 -13.73 -15.59
C LEU A 354 22.00 -14.15 -16.98
N GLN A 355 22.86 -14.84 -17.74
CA GLN A 355 22.58 -15.28 -19.12
C GLN A 355 21.65 -16.49 -19.19
N GLN A 356 21.72 -17.41 -18.22
CA GLN A 356 20.97 -18.66 -18.23
C GLN A 356 19.63 -18.63 -17.48
N ASN A 357 19.34 -17.58 -16.70
CA ASN A 357 18.12 -17.52 -15.90
C ASN A 357 17.23 -16.34 -16.28
N ARG A 358 15.96 -16.61 -16.60
CA ARG A 358 14.96 -15.57 -16.89
C ARG A 358 14.76 -14.64 -15.68
N HIS A 359 14.79 -15.20 -14.47
CA HIS A 359 14.71 -14.48 -13.20
C HIS A 359 15.87 -14.89 -12.29
N LEU A 360 16.51 -13.92 -11.64
CA LEU A 360 17.64 -14.13 -10.73
C LEU A 360 17.54 -13.19 -9.51
N ARG A 361 17.59 -13.76 -8.31
CA ARG A 361 17.61 -13.03 -7.03
C ARG A 361 18.67 -13.62 -6.13
N TYR A 362 19.51 -12.77 -5.54
CA TYR A 362 20.38 -13.16 -4.43
C TYR A 362 19.82 -12.58 -3.12
N MET A 363 19.95 -13.34 -2.04
CA MET A 363 19.64 -12.91 -0.69
C MET A 363 20.89 -13.15 0.15
N TRP A 364 21.65 -12.08 0.37
CA TRP A 364 22.94 -12.09 1.04
C TRP A 364 22.72 -12.02 2.55
N ILE A 365 23.32 -12.94 3.33
CA ILE A 365 23.09 -13.01 4.78
C ILE A 365 24.30 -12.42 5.52
N PRO A 366 24.22 -11.21 6.11
CA PRO A 366 25.37 -10.53 6.70
C PRO A 366 26.01 -11.34 7.83
N TYR A 367 27.33 -11.21 7.97
CA TYR A 367 28.16 -11.99 8.92
C TYR A 367 28.20 -13.50 8.70
N THR A 368 27.77 -14.00 7.53
CA THR A 368 27.91 -15.41 7.15
C THR A 368 28.60 -15.57 5.81
N ASP A 369 28.92 -16.81 5.45
CA ASP A 369 29.38 -17.19 4.11
C ASP A 369 28.22 -17.34 3.10
N VAL A 370 26.96 -17.29 3.55
CA VAL A 370 25.79 -17.71 2.77
C VAL A 370 25.24 -16.60 1.87
N VAL A 371 25.04 -16.99 0.63
CA VAL A 371 24.17 -16.32 -0.33
C VAL A 371 23.08 -17.31 -0.70
N VAL A 372 21.81 -16.98 -0.44
CA VAL A 372 20.72 -17.72 -1.07
C VAL A 372 20.65 -17.25 -2.51
N VAL A 373 20.66 -18.19 -3.44
CA VAL A 373 20.53 -17.93 -4.87
C VAL A 373 19.21 -18.53 -5.31
N ILE A 374 18.33 -17.66 -5.83
CA ILE A 374 17.03 -18.05 -6.34
C ILE A 374 17.00 -17.76 -7.83
N GLN A 375 16.76 -18.82 -8.59
CA GLN A 375 16.73 -18.84 -10.05
C GLN A 375 15.33 -19.23 -10.49
N SER A 376 14.79 -18.63 -11.55
CA SER A 376 13.52 -19.11 -12.11
C SER A 376 13.51 -19.05 -13.64
N ASN A 377 13.03 -20.14 -14.25
CA ASN A 377 13.02 -20.32 -15.70
C ASN A 377 11.66 -20.87 -16.17
N PRO A 378 11.23 -20.57 -17.41
CA PRO A 378 10.06 -21.20 -18.00
C PRO A 378 10.18 -22.73 -18.01
N LEU A 379 9.13 -23.42 -17.57
CA LEU A 379 9.00 -24.86 -17.82
C LEU A 379 8.74 -25.06 -19.31
N LEU A 380 9.61 -25.79 -20.01
CA LEU A 380 9.48 -26.03 -21.44
C LEU A 380 8.42 -27.09 -21.75
N GLU A 381 7.83 -27.04 -22.94
CA GLU A 381 6.87 -28.06 -23.38
C GLU A 381 7.58 -29.42 -23.54
N GLY A 382 6.96 -30.48 -23.02
CA GLY A 382 7.58 -31.82 -22.96
C GLY A 382 8.64 -32.01 -21.87
N GLN A 383 9.00 -30.97 -21.10
CA GLN A 383 9.91 -31.10 -19.97
C GLN A 383 9.17 -31.63 -18.74
N GLU A 384 9.65 -32.72 -18.13
CA GLU A 384 9.15 -33.16 -16.83
C GLU A 384 9.50 -32.14 -15.74
N PRO A 385 8.54 -31.74 -14.89
CA PRO A 385 8.82 -30.82 -13.79
C PRO A 385 9.70 -31.51 -12.74
N PRO A 386 10.73 -30.83 -12.18
CA PRO A 386 11.55 -31.42 -11.13
C PRO A 386 10.72 -31.66 -9.86
N THR A 387 10.99 -32.76 -9.18
CA THR A 387 10.30 -33.15 -7.94
C THR A 387 10.41 -32.04 -6.88
N GLU A 388 9.27 -31.51 -6.44
CA GLU A 388 9.24 -30.63 -5.28
C GLU A 388 9.66 -31.38 -4.00
N LYS A 389 10.36 -30.68 -3.12
CA LYS A 389 10.88 -31.26 -1.88
C LYS A 389 9.80 -31.27 -0.80
N GLU A 390 9.66 -32.37 -0.08
CA GLU A 390 8.72 -32.49 1.03
C GLU A 390 8.93 -31.40 2.10
N LYS A 391 7.82 -30.99 2.72
CA LYS A 391 7.76 -29.87 3.67
C LYS A 391 8.14 -30.27 5.10
N ASP A 392 9.44 -30.43 5.34
CA ASP A 392 10.00 -30.43 6.71
C ASP A 392 9.99 -29.00 7.32
N ASP A 393 8.80 -28.43 7.51
CA ASP A 393 8.69 -27.04 7.96
C ASP A 393 9.11 -26.87 9.44
N ALA A 394 8.96 -27.91 10.26
CA ALA A 394 9.46 -27.94 11.64
C ALA A 394 11.00 -28.02 11.72
N GLY A 395 11.63 -28.91 10.95
CA GLY A 395 13.09 -29.04 10.93
C GLY A 395 13.80 -27.86 10.25
N LYS A 396 13.15 -27.18 9.30
CA LYS A 396 13.62 -25.89 8.76
C LYS A 396 13.73 -24.82 9.86
N ILE A 397 12.65 -24.51 10.58
CA ILE A 397 12.65 -23.39 11.55
C ILE A 397 13.42 -23.66 12.84
N LYS A 398 13.81 -24.92 13.10
CA LYS A 398 14.49 -25.34 14.33
C LYS A 398 15.68 -24.47 14.72
N SER A 399 16.54 -24.05 13.78
CA SER A 399 17.70 -23.20 14.10
C SER A 399 17.31 -21.85 14.70
N MET A 400 16.19 -21.27 14.27
CA MET A 400 15.64 -20.03 14.82
C MET A 400 14.99 -20.28 16.19
N MET A 401 14.32 -21.43 16.36
CA MET A 401 13.75 -21.87 17.64
C MET A 401 14.82 -22.15 18.71
N ASP A 402 15.98 -22.68 18.32
CA ASP A 402 17.11 -22.91 19.23
C ASP A 402 17.65 -21.58 19.79
N VAL A 403 17.74 -20.52 18.97
CA VAL A 403 18.10 -19.15 19.41
C VAL A 403 17.01 -18.55 20.29
N TYR A 404 15.73 -18.66 19.91
CA TYR A 404 14.61 -18.20 20.73
C TYR A 404 14.65 -18.81 22.14
N ASN A 405 14.81 -20.14 22.23
CA ASN A 405 14.84 -20.87 23.49
C ASN A 405 16.06 -20.52 24.35
N ASP A 406 17.21 -20.18 23.76
CA ASP A 406 18.36 -19.61 24.48
C ASP A 406 18.06 -18.23 25.07
N MET A 407 17.48 -17.32 24.27
CA MET A 407 17.16 -15.96 24.74
C MET A 407 16.07 -15.93 25.81
N VAL A 408 15.06 -16.82 25.74
CA VAL A 408 14.05 -16.98 26.82
C VAL A 408 14.70 -17.49 28.11
N ARG A 409 15.52 -18.55 28.05
CA ARG A 409 16.24 -19.09 29.23
C ARG A 409 17.14 -18.04 29.90
N LYS A 410 17.76 -17.16 29.10
CA LYS A 410 18.58 -16.05 29.59
C LYS A 410 17.77 -14.90 30.21
N ARG A 411 16.52 -14.69 29.79
CA ARG A 411 15.64 -13.66 30.35
C ARG A 411 14.87 -14.09 31.61
N GLY A 412 14.74 -15.38 31.94
CA GLY A 412 13.93 -15.78 33.09
C GLY A 412 14.21 -17.14 33.73
N LYS A 413 14.55 -17.13 35.03
CA LYS A 413 14.12 -18.16 35.98
C LYS A 413 12.65 -17.92 36.35
N GLY A 414 11.71 -18.19 35.43
CA GLY A 414 10.28 -17.97 35.69
C GLY A 414 9.43 -18.55 34.58
N SER A 415 8.57 -19.52 34.93
CA SER A 415 7.67 -20.30 34.06
C SER A 415 8.26 -20.75 32.72
N THR A 416 8.47 -22.07 32.57
CA THR A 416 8.49 -22.72 31.24
C THR A 416 7.10 -22.72 30.64
N GLY A 417 6.59 -21.53 30.28
CA GLY A 417 5.43 -21.40 29.42
C GLY A 417 5.78 -21.99 28.07
N THR A 418 5.18 -23.13 27.73
CA THR A 418 5.30 -23.71 26.40
C THR A 418 4.78 -22.69 25.39
N VAL A 419 5.67 -22.13 24.57
CA VAL A 419 5.23 -21.36 23.40
C VAL A 419 4.36 -22.28 22.56
N TYR A 420 3.12 -21.86 22.35
CA TYR A 420 2.15 -22.63 21.57
C TYR A 420 2.76 -22.98 20.21
N GLN A 421 2.74 -24.27 19.88
CA GLN A 421 3.25 -24.80 18.61
C GLN A 421 2.24 -24.56 17.47
N GLU A 422 1.71 -23.34 17.40
CA GLU A 422 1.04 -22.85 16.19
C GLU A 422 2.06 -22.79 15.05
N ALA A 423 1.59 -23.05 13.82
CA ALA A 423 2.43 -23.18 12.62
C ALA A 423 2.96 -21.83 12.12
N MET A 424 3.81 -21.20 12.92
CA MET A 424 4.37 -19.88 12.66
C MET A 424 5.34 -19.89 11.47
N THR A 425 5.14 -18.95 10.55
CA THR A 425 5.99 -18.79 9.35
C THR A 425 7.41 -18.38 9.72
N PHE A 426 8.38 -18.67 8.84
CA PHE A 426 9.77 -18.30 9.09
C PHE A 426 9.98 -16.78 9.32
N PRO A 427 9.37 -15.86 8.54
CA PRO A 427 9.51 -14.42 8.80
C PRO A 427 8.99 -14.02 10.19
N ALA A 428 7.78 -14.46 10.56
CA ALA A 428 7.21 -14.18 11.89
C ALA A 428 8.10 -14.74 13.03
N MET A 429 8.75 -15.88 12.82
CA MET A 429 9.68 -16.46 13.78
C MET A 429 11.03 -15.71 13.85
N ARG A 430 11.59 -15.29 12.70
CA ARG A 430 12.77 -14.42 12.62
C ARG A 430 12.52 -13.11 13.38
N ASP A 431 11.38 -12.48 13.12
CA ASP A 431 11.03 -11.18 13.69
C ASP A 431 10.86 -11.29 15.22
N ARG A 432 10.18 -12.33 15.73
CA ARG A 432 10.10 -12.64 17.18
C ARG A 432 11.47 -12.87 17.82
N VAL A 433 12.47 -13.40 17.10
CA VAL A 433 13.83 -13.55 17.64
C VAL A 433 14.61 -12.23 17.59
N LEU A 434 14.53 -11.46 16.50
CA LEU A 434 15.16 -10.14 16.39
C LEU A 434 14.70 -9.20 17.51
N ALA A 435 13.42 -9.23 17.88
CA ALA A 435 12.82 -8.42 18.95
C ALA A 435 13.54 -8.49 20.31
N PHE A 436 14.31 -9.55 20.60
CA PHE A 436 15.05 -9.67 21.86
C PHE A 436 16.18 -8.64 22.00
N ALA A 437 16.89 -8.29 20.92
CA ALA A 437 17.96 -7.29 20.93
C ALA A 437 18.31 -6.86 19.48
N PRO A 438 17.40 -6.15 18.78
CA PRO A 438 17.55 -5.89 17.33
C PRO A 438 18.75 -4.99 16.99
N LEU A 439 19.33 -4.30 17.98
CA LEU A 439 20.51 -3.44 17.85
C LEU A 439 21.79 -3.99 18.49
N ASP A 440 21.76 -5.22 19.06
CA ASP A 440 22.98 -5.91 19.48
C ASP A 440 23.59 -6.63 18.26
N PRO A 441 24.77 -6.22 17.75
CA PRO A 441 25.39 -6.87 16.59
C PRO A 441 25.71 -8.35 16.85
N GLU A 442 26.01 -8.75 18.09
CA GLU A 442 26.23 -10.17 18.43
C GLU A 442 24.93 -10.96 18.46
N HIS A 443 23.80 -10.35 18.80
CA HIS A 443 22.48 -10.98 18.64
C HIS A 443 22.12 -11.13 17.17
N VAL A 444 22.23 -10.05 16.39
CA VAL A 444 21.93 -10.09 14.95
C VAL A 444 22.81 -11.13 14.22
N LYS A 445 24.10 -11.25 14.57
CA LYS A 445 24.98 -12.33 14.08
C LYS A 445 24.45 -13.73 14.41
N ARG A 446 23.89 -13.96 15.61
CA ARG A 446 23.26 -15.25 15.97
C ARG A 446 22.01 -15.52 15.15
N VAL A 447 21.17 -14.50 14.91
CA VAL A 447 19.97 -14.62 14.06
C VAL A 447 20.34 -14.91 12.61
N ASN A 448 21.25 -14.15 12.03
CA ASN A 448 21.73 -14.34 10.66
C ASN A 448 22.33 -15.74 10.46
N LYS A 449 23.07 -16.27 11.46
CA LYS A 449 23.57 -17.66 11.43
C LYS A 449 22.46 -18.72 11.53
N ALA A 450 21.39 -18.46 12.27
CA ALA A 450 20.21 -19.32 12.33
C ALA A 450 19.43 -19.31 11.01
N GLU A 451 19.29 -18.14 10.36
CA GLU A 451 18.69 -18.00 9.03
C GLU A 451 19.54 -18.67 7.93
N ALA A 452 20.86 -18.49 7.96
CA ALA A 452 21.80 -19.21 7.10
C ALA A 452 21.78 -20.74 7.32
N THR A 453 21.17 -21.22 8.40
CA THR A 453 20.92 -22.66 8.65
C THR A 453 19.53 -23.07 8.15
N TYR A 454 18.52 -22.21 8.28
CA TYR A 454 17.19 -22.37 7.67
C TYR A 454 17.28 -22.51 6.15
N TRP A 455 17.95 -21.57 5.45
CA TRP A 455 18.07 -21.60 4.00
C TRP A 455 18.85 -22.81 3.47
N ARG A 456 19.87 -23.29 4.20
CA ARG A 456 20.56 -24.56 3.88
C ARG A 456 19.62 -25.78 3.93
N ARG A 457 18.54 -25.73 4.73
CA ARG A 457 17.48 -26.77 4.76
C ARG A 457 16.36 -26.52 3.74
N ASN A 458 16.05 -25.25 3.46
CA ASN A 458 14.98 -24.83 2.54
C ASN A 458 15.41 -24.76 1.05
N THR A 459 16.52 -25.40 0.67
CA THR A 459 16.89 -25.59 -0.74
C THR A 459 15.97 -26.61 -1.42
N GLY A 460 15.63 -26.40 -2.69
CA GLY A 460 14.73 -27.26 -3.46
C GLY A 460 14.17 -26.58 -4.71
N TYR A 461 13.15 -27.20 -5.31
CA TYR A 461 12.40 -26.66 -6.44
C TYR A 461 10.95 -26.33 -6.06
N ARG A 462 10.35 -25.37 -6.78
CA ARG A 462 8.91 -25.07 -6.83
C ARG A 462 8.48 -24.95 -8.29
N VAL A 463 7.30 -25.46 -8.65
CA VAL A 463 6.75 -25.38 -10.01
C VAL A 463 5.31 -24.86 -9.98
N GLY A 464 5.09 -23.69 -10.57
CA GLY A 464 3.78 -23.05 -10.62
C GLY A 464 3.65 -22.12 -11.82
N TRP A 465 2.51 -21.46 -11.99
CA TRP A 465 2.40 -20.37 -12.94
C TRP A 465 3.33 -19.21 -12.55
N SER A 466 3.79 -18.41 -13.51
CA SER A 466 4.63 -17.24 -13.27
C SER A 466 4.11 -16.37 -12.12
N HIS A 467 2.79 -16.11 -12.12
CA HIS A 467 2.12 -15.29 -11.13
C HIS A 467 2.04 -15.91 -9.71
N GLU A 468 2.29 -17.21 -9.55
CA GLU A 468 2.34 -17.94 -8.26
C GLU A 468 3.79 -18.02 -7.72
N ILE A 469 4.77 -17.98 -8.62
CA ILE A 469 6.19 -18.12 -8.30
C ILE A 469 6.85 -16.78 -7.97
N LEU A 470 6.56 -15.72 -8.74
CA LEU A 470 7.24 -14.41 -8.61
C LEU A 470 6.93 -13.65 -7.31
N SER A 471 5.82 -13.97 -6.64
CA SER A 471 5.40 -13.34 -5.39
C SER A 471 5.81 -14.12 -4.15
N PHE A 472 6.16 -13.41 -3.10
CA PHE A 472 6.57 -13.97 -1.81
C PHE A 472 6.23 -13.03 -0.65
N ASP A 473 6.13 -13.59 0.56
CA ASP A 473 5.92 -12.85 1.80
C ASP A 473 7.19 -12.05 2.16
N CYS A 474 7.04 -10.73 2.33
CA CYS A 474 8.14 -9.84 2.76
C CYS A 474 8.42 -9.91 4.27
N GLY A 475 7.53 -10.52 5.07
CA GLY A 475 7.62 -10.57 6.52
C GLY A 475 7.06 -9.33 7.21
N GLY A 476 7.51 -9.08 8.45
CA GLY A 476 7.07 -7.93 9.24
C GLY A 476 7.54 -6.57 8.73
N GLN A 477 7.08 -5.53 9.42
CA GLN A 477 7.42 -4.13 9.16
C GLN A 477 8.94 -3.91 9.12
N GLN A 478 9.39 -3.06 8.21
CA GLN A 478 10.82 -2.84 7.96
C GLN A 478 11.06 -1.46 7.32
N TRP A 479 12.17 -0.83 7.71
CA TRP A 479 12.83 0.18 6.90
C TRP A 479 13.59 -0.51 5.75
N VAL A 480 13.52 0.08 4.56
CA VAL A 480 14.19 -0.42 3.36
C VAL A 480 14.78 0.76 2.59
N SER A 481 16.04 0.67 2.18
CA SER A 481 16.64 1.57 1.18
C SER A 481 17.16 0.70 0.05
N GLU A 482 16.74 0.98 -1.18
CA GLU A 482 17.12 0.21 -2.37
C GLU A 482 17.68 1.14 -3.43
N VAL A 483 18.86 0.80 -3.96
CA VAL A 483 19.53 1.55 -5.01
C VAL A 483 19.67 0.75 -6.30
N CYS A 484 19.54 1.46 -7.41
CA CYS A 484 19.70 0.98 -8.77
C CYS A 484 20.98 1.56 -9.38
N PHE A 485 21.80 0.71 -10.00
CA PHE A 485 23.01 1.12 -10.73
C PHE A 485 23.28 0.21 -11.94
N PRO A 486 23.91 0.72 -13.02
CA PRO A 486 24.23 -0.09 -14.18
C PRO A 486 25.35 -1.10 -13.89
N ALA A 487 25.33 -2.25 -14.55
CA ALA A 487 26.27 -3.37 -14.35
C ALA A 487 26.72 -4.03 -15.67
N GLY A 488 26.90 -3.23 -16.73
CA GLY A 488 27.25 -3.69 -18.08
C GLY A 488 26.02 -3.97 -18.95
N THR A 489 26.02 -5.12 -19.63
CA THR A 489 24.87 -5.72 -20.34
C THR A 489 24.69 -7.18 -19.91
N VAL A 490 23.67 -7.89 -20.38
CA VAL A 490 23.50 -9.33 -20.06
C VAL A 490 24.60 -10.19 -20.70
N ASP A 491 25.03 -9.84 -21.91
CA ASP A 491 26.11 -10.54 -22.62
C ASP A 491 27.50 -10.15 -22.11
N GLU A 492 27.67 -8.92 -21.65
CA GLU A 492 28.91 -8.41 -21.04
C GLU A 492 28.66 -7.69 -19.69
N PRO A 493 28.38 -8.43 -18.60
CA PRO A 493 28.32 -7.86 -17.26
C PRO A 493 29.70 -7.41 -16.80
N ASP A 494 29.80 -6.20 -16.25
CA ASP A 494 31.06 -5.61 -15.79
C ASP A 494 31.48 -6.05 -14.36
N MET A 495 30.64 -6.88 -13.71
CA MET A 495 30.83 -7.42 -12.35
C MET A 495 30.88 -6.35 -11.23
N SER A 496 30.51 -5.10 -11.53
CA SER A 496 30.40 -4.04 -10.52
C SER A 496 29.34 -4.36 -9.46
N ASP A 497 28.30 -5.09 -9.84
CA ASP A 497 27.21 -5.55 -8.98
C ASP A 497 27.63 -6.56 -7.90
N ILE A 498 28.57 -7.47 -8.20
CA ILE A 498 29.21 -8.33 -7.18
C ILE A 498 30.22 -7.54 -6.35
N LYS A 499 30.98 -6.64 -6.98
CA LYS A 499 31.97 -5.79 -6.28
C LYS A 499 31.30 -4.87 -5.24
N PHE A 500 30.14 -4.30 -5.58
CA PHE A 500 29.29 -3.52 -4.67
C PHE A 500 28.91 -4.35 -3.44
N MET A 501 28.49 -5.59 -3.64
CA MET A 501 28.12 -6.49 -2.53
C MET A 501 29.31 -6.92 -1.66
N GLU A 502 30.49 -7.13 -2.25
CA GLU A 502 31.72 -7.38 -1.50
C GLU A 502 32.10 -6.18 -0.61
N GLU A 503 32.06 -4.97 -1.16
CA GLU A 503 32.38 -3.73 -0.42
C GLU A 503 31.30 -3.38 0.62
N LEU A 504 30.02 -3.67 0.35
CA LEU A 504 28.91 -3.53 1.31
C LEU A 504 29.05 -4.51 2.50
N LEU A 505 29.32 -5.79 2.23
CA LEU A 505 29.52 -6.80 3.27
C LEU A 505 30.82 -6.56 4.06
N GLU A 506 31.82 -5.93 3.46
CA GLU A 506 33.02 -5.44 4.15
C GLU A 506 32.73 -4.19 5.01
N LEU A 507 31.93 -3.24 4.52
CA LEU A 507 31.50 -2.06 5.28
C LEU A 507 30.72 -2.43 6.54
N ILE A 508 29.76 -3.36 6.42
CA ILE A 508 28.98 -3.91 7.54
C ILE A 508 29.90 -4.58 8.57
N ARG A 509 30.89 -5.36 8.12
CA ARG A 509 31.87 -5.99 9.01
C ARG A 509 32.75 -4.97 9.73
N LYS A 510 33.35 -4.02 9.00
CA LYS A 510 34.24 -2.99 9.54
C LYS A 510 33.56 -2.05 10.53
N ARG A 511 32.29 -1.71 10.29
CA ARG A 511 31.50 -0.81 11.17
C ARG A 511 30.70 -1.55 12.25
N ASN A 512 30.73 -2.88 12.28
CA ASN A 512 29.96 -3.71 13.22
C ASN A 512 28.45 -3.39 13.26
N ILE A 513 27.87 -3.04 12.10
CA ILE A 513 26.46 -2.62 11.96
C ILE A 513 25.53 -3.81 12.28
N PRO A 514 24.48 -3.65 13.11
CA PRO A 514 23.52 -4.70 13.42
C PRO A 514 22.56 -4.98 12.23
N ALA A 515 23.10 -5.30 11.05
CA ALA A 515 22.36 -5.54 9.82
C ALA A 515 21.71 -6.94 9.80
N PRO A 516 20.37 -7.05 9.93
CA PRO A 516 19.69 -8.34 9.83
C PRO A 516 19.73 -8.86 8.38
N GLY A 517 19.68 -10.19 8.23
CA GLY A 517 19.50 -10.81 6.92
C GLY A 517 18.03 -10.79 6.46
N PRO A 518 17.79 -10.83 5.13
CA PRO A 518 18.75 -10.75 4.04
C PRO A 518 18.91 -9.32 3.49
N ILE A 519 20.04 -9.05 2.83
CA ILE A 519 20.16 -7.96 1.86
C ILE A 519 19.76 -8.55 0.50
N GLU A 520 18.75 -7.98 -0.16
CA GLU A 520 18.32 -8.48 -1.47
C GLU A 520 19.12 -7.85 -2.61
N GLN A 521 19.40 -8.65 -3.64
CA GLN A 521 19.90 -8.17 -4.92
C GLN A 521 19.10 -8.79 -6.08
N ARG A 522 18.67 -7.94 -7.02
CA ARG A 522 17.84 -8.26 -8.18
C ARG A 522 18.35 -7.51 -9.41
N TRP A 523 17.98 -7.96 -10.62
CA TRP A 523 18.36 -7.30 -11.87
C TRP A 523 17.15 -6.97 -12.74
N THR A 524 17.30 -5.95 -13.58
CA THR A 524 16.43 -5.66 -14.73
C THR A 524 17.27 -5.30 -15.95
N SER A 525 16.68 -5.33 -17.14
CA SER A 525 17.15 -4.48 -18.23
C SER A 525 16.76 -3.01 -17.98
N SER A 526 17.00 -2.11 -18.93
CA SER A 526 16.66 -0.69 -18.80
C SER A 526 15.17 -0.37 -18.98
N SER A 527 14.82 0.89 -18.74
CA SER A 527 13.60 1.53 -19.18
C SER A 527 13.94 2.77 -20.02
N ARG A 528 13.05 3.15 -20.95
CA ARG A 528 13.11 4.41 -21.69
C ARG A 528 12.38 5.55 -20.98
N SER A 529 11.71 5.28 -19.84
CA SER A 529 11.03 6.31 -19.05
C SER A 529 12.07 7.19 -18.35
N SER A 530 12.10 8.48 -18.66
CA SER A 530 13.23 9.36 -18.36
C SER A 530 13.49 9.58 -16.86
N MET A 531 12.51 9.27 -16.01
CA MET A 531 12.62 9.32 -14.55
C MET A 531 12.84 7.94 -13.89
N SER A 532 12.82 6.83 -14.62
CA SER A 532 13.02 5.49 -14.02
C SER A 532 14.47 5.34 -13.53
N PRO A 533 14.74 4.73 -12.35
CA PRO A 533 16.12 4.54 -11.86
C PRO A 533 17.01 3.73 -12.82
N ALA A 534 16.40 2.81 -13.57
CA ALA A 534 17.03 2.03 -14.65
C ALA A 534 16.89 2.69 -16.03
N SER A 535 16.75 4.01 -16.10
CA SER A 535 16.61 4.74 -17.37
C SER A 535 17.89 4.68 -18.21
N ASP A 536 17.81 4.16 -19.44
CA ASP A 536 18.93 4.13 -20.39
C ASP A 536 18.36 4.06 -21.83
N PRO A 537 18.93 4.77 -22.81
CA PRO A 537 18.50 4.63 -24.21
C PRO A 537 18.80 3.24 -24.80
N SER A 538 19.74 2.47 -24.24
CA SER A 538 20.07 1.12 -24.70
C SER A 538 19.18 0.08 -24.00
N PRO A 539 18.33 -0.69 -24.73
CA PRO A 539 17.34 -1.60 -24.13
C PRO A 539 17.94 -2.84 -23.44
N ASP A 540 19.21 -3.14 -23.73
CA ASP A 540 20.02 -4.26 -23.25
C ASP A 540 20.87 -3.92 -22.01
N ARG A 541 20.88 -2.65 -21.60
CA ARG A 541 21.65 -2.18 -20.43
C ARG A 541 21.18 -2.90 -19.16
N LEU A 542 22.11 -3.58 -18.49
CA LEU A 542 21.84 -4.30 -17.26
C LEU A 542 21.88 -3.36 -16.06
N PHE A 543 20.85 -3.43 -15.20
CA PHE A 543 20.80 -2.71 -13.92
C PHE A 543 20.71 -3.68 -12.75
N SER A 544 21.57 -3.46 -11.74
CA SER A 544 21.55 -4.13 -10.44
C SER A 544 20.81 -3.28 -9.42
N TRP A 545 19.88 -3.90 -8.71
CA TRP A 545 19.08 -3.31 -7.63
C TRP A 545 19.50 -3.98 -6.32
N VAL A 546 19.98 -3.21 -5.34
CA VAL A 546 20.41 -3.71 -4.03
C VAL A 546 19.60 -3.06 -2.92
N GLY A 547 18.87 -3.87 -2.16
CA GLY A 547 18.00 -3.44 -1.05
C GLY A 547 18.59 -3.79 0.32
N ILE A 548 18.96 -2.78 1.10
CA ILE A 548 19.31 -2.93 2.52
C ILE A 548 18.06 -2.79 3.39
N ILE A 549 17.98 -3.60 4.46
CA ILE A 549 16.79 -3.77 5.29
C ILE A 549 17.13 -3.59 6.76
N MET A 550 16.22 -2.99 7.52
CA MET A 550 16.21 -3.00 8.99
C MET A 550 14.80 -3.26 9.50
N TYR A 551 14.56 -4.41 10.12
CA TYR A 551 13.24 -4.80 10.63
C TYR A 551 12.81 -3.95 11.84
N LEU A 552 11.51 -3.74 11.97
CA LEU A 552 10.85 -3.08 13.09
C LEU A 552 10.00 -4.12 13.88
N PRO A 553 10.62 -5.12 14.55
CA PRO A 553 9.93 -6.26 15.14
C PRO A 553 9.25 -5.94 16.49
N THR A 554 8.87 -4.69 16.71
CA THR A 554 8.47 -4.14 18.01
C THR A 554 7.50 -2.98 17.82
N GLU A 555 6.53 -2.87 18.73
CA GLU A 555 5.60 -1.74 18.80
C GLU A 555 6.03 -0.69 19.83
N ASP A 556 7.15 -0.89 20.55
CA ASP A 556 7.67 0.09 21.51
C ASP A 556 8.23 1.32 20.76
N PRO A 557 7.70 2.54 20.97
CA PRO A 557 8.10 3.71 20.18
C PRO A 557 9.57 4.09 20.35
N ALA A 558 10.15 3.95 21.54
CA ALA A 558 11.54 4.29 21.79
C ALA A 558 12.49 3.30 21.10
N GLN A 559 12.14 2.01 21.12
CA GLN A 559 12.88 0.97 20.41
C GLN A 559 12.75 1.15 18.88
N ARG A 560 11.57 1.49 18.35
CA ARG A 560 11.37 1.81 16.93
C ARG A 560 12.18 3.04 16.50
N GLN A 561 12.24 4.08 17.33
CA GLN A 561 13.05 5.27 17.07
C GLN A 561 14.56 4.94 17.00
N ALA A 562 15.09 4.20 17.98
CA ALA A 562 16.49 3.78 17.99
C ALA A 562 16.85 2.89 16.78
N ILE A 563 15.92 2.02 16.34
CA ILE A 563 16.09 1.22 15.12
C ILE A 563 16.09 2.10 13.87
N THR A 564 15.23 3.11 13.83
CA THR A 564 15.16 4.09 12.74
C THR A 564 16.46 4.89 12.62
N GLU A 565 17.01 5.36 13.74
CA GLU A 565 18.31 6.03 13.79
C GLU A 565 19.44 5.12 13.30
N SER A 566 19.51 3.87 13.78
CA SER A 566 20.51 2.89 13.31
C SER A 566 20.37 2.54 11.83
N PHE A 567 19.14 2.52 11.29
CA PHE A 567 18.91 2.37 9.84
C PHE A 567 19.45 3.57 9.05
N PHE A 568 19.21 4.80 9.50
CA PHE A 568 19.72 5.99 8.80
C PHE A 568 21.25 6.11 8.88
N ASP A 569 21.88 5.72 10.00
CA ASP A 569 23.35 5.59 10.09
C ASP A 569 23.90 4.55 9.10
N TYR A 570 23.20 3.41 8.95
CA TYR A 570 23.56 2.37 7.98
C TYR A 570 23.36 2.86 6.53
N ARG A 571 22.22 3.45 6.18
CA ARG A 571 21.97 4.07 4.86
C ARG A 571 23.03 5.13 4.54
N GLY A 572 23.29 6.06 5.47
CA GLY A 572 24.31 7.10 5.32
C GLY A 572 25.73 6.55 5.14
N ALA A 573 26.05 5.42 5.80
CA ALA A 573 27.30 4.70 5.57
C ALA A 573 27.37 4.12 4.14
N VAL A 574 26.31 3.49 3.63
CA VAL A 574 26.26 2.95 2.26
C VAL A 574 26.32 4.09 1.23
N GLN A 575 25.52 5.13 1.42
CA GLN A 575 25.48 6.36 0.61
C GLN A 575 26.87 6.98 0.44
N LYS A 576 27.57 7.25 1.54
CA LYS A 576 28.89 7.91 1.53
C LYS A 576 30.02 7.07 0.91
N ASN A 577 29.89 5.74 0.88
CA ASN A 577 30.98 4.86 0.43
C ASN A 577 30.72 4.18 -0.91
N LEU A 578 29.45 3.99 -1.32
CA LEU A 578 29.08 3.09 -2.42
C LEU A 578 28.13 3.71 -3.45
N TRP A 579 27.49 4.86 -3.23
CA TRP A 579 26.56 5.38 -4.24
C TRP A 579 27.28 6.06 -5.41
N ASP A 580 28.16 7.02 -5.16
CA ASP A 580 28.87 7.72 -6.24
C ASP A 580 29.87 6.85 -7.02
N PRO A 581 30.68 5.95 -6.39
CA PRO A 581 31.62 5.10 -7.12
C PRO A 581 30.98 4.10 -8.10
N TYR A 582 29.68 3.84 -7.96
CA TYR A 582 28.91 2.93 -8.82
C TYR A 582 27.82 3.65 -9.64
N GLY A 583 27.68 4.97 -9.50
CA GLY A 583 26.59 5.71 -10.14
C GLY A 583 25.20 5.26 -9.67
N ALA A 584 25.05 4.94 -8.39
CA ALA A 584 23.81 4.41 -7.83
C ALA A 584 22.82 5.50 -7.39
N TYR A 585 21.54 5.25 -7.65
CA TYR A 585 20.41 6.14 -7.36
C TYR A 585 19.25 5.36 -6.73
N GLU A 586 18.52 6.00 -5.82
CA GLU A 586 17.46 5.32 -5.06
C GLU A 586 16.23 4.97 -5.91
N HIS A 587 15.60 3.85 -5.59
CA HIS A 587 14.29 3.49 -6.08
C HIS A 587 13.24 4.42 -5.44
N TRP A 588 12.38 5.06 -6.23
CA TRP A 588 11.48 6.13 -5.75
C TRP A 588 10.49 5.77 -4.62
N ALA A 589 10.12 4.50 -4.44
CA ALA A 589 9.32 4.03 -3.30
C ALA A 589 10.13 3.93 -1.97
N LYS A 590 11.44 4.14 -2.02
CA LYS A 590 12.40 4.07 -0.90
C LYS A 590 13.37 5.25 -0.88
N VAL A 591 13.08 6.34 -1.61
CA VAL A 591 13.83 7.60 -1.47
C VAL A 591 13.39 8.25 -0.17
N GLU A 592 14.38 8.62 0.66
CA GLU A 592 14.18 9.27 1.95
C GLU A 592 15.06 10.52 2.04
N VAL A 593 14.49 11.63 2.50
CA VAL A 593 15.25 12.84 2.85
C VAL A 593 14.93 13.15 4.30
N ARG A 594 15.90 12.96 5.19
CA ARG A 594 15.70 13.07 6.63
C ARG A 594 15.97 14.51 7.08
N ASP A 595 15.33 14.94 8.18
CA ASP A 595 15.62 16.17 8.92
C ASP A 595 15.90 17.37 7.99
N ILE A 596 14.87 17.82 7.26
CA ILE A 596 14.93 18.71 6.07
C ILE A 596 15.62 20.05 6.35
N ASN A 597 16.93 19.96 6.44
CA ASN A 597 17.88 21.04 6.48
C ASN A 597 18.25 21.41 5.04
N LYS A 598 18.77 22.62 4.86
CA LYS A 598 19.05 23.16 3.53
C LYS A 598 20.10 22.33 2.77
N GLU A 599 21.09 21.78 3.46
CA GLU A 599 22.23 21.07 2.87
C GLU A 599 21.84 19.69 2.33
N GLU A 600 21.11 18.86 3.08
CA GLU A 600 20.65 17.54 2.57
C GLU A 600 19.66 17.70 1.41
N ALA A 601 18.79 18.71 1.46
CA ALA A 601 17.89 19.03 0.36
C ALA A 601 18.65 19.50 -0.90
N GLU A 602 19.67 20.35 -0.76
CA GLU A 602 20.50 20.82 -1.88
C GLU A 602 21.36 19.69 -2.45
N TRP A 603 21.99 18.86 -1.62
CA TRP A 603 22.70 17.64 -2.05
C TRP A 603 21.79 16.69 -2.83
N SER A 604 20.56 16.48 -2.36
CA SER A 604 19.57 15.61 -3.02
C SER A 604 19.19 16.14 -4.40
N ARG A 605 18.92 17.45 -4.52
CA ARG A 605 18.61 18.13 -5.79
C ARG A 605 19.77 18.03 -6.78
N GLU A 606 21.01 18.27 -6.33
CA GLU A 606 22.20 18.13 -7.17
C GLU A 606 22.45 16.68 -7.60
N ARG A 607 22.21 15.70 -6.71
CA ARG A 607 22.27 14.28 -7.05
C ARG A 607 21.29 13.94 -8.17
N LEU A 608 20.01 14.27 -8.01
CA LEU A 608 18.99 13.92 -9.01
C LEU A 608 19.29 14.55 -10.38
N LYS A 609 19.77 15.80 -10.41
CA LYS A 609 20.19 16.49 -11.65
C LYS A 609 21.34 15.83 -12.41
N LYS A 610 22.18 15.02 -11.75
CA LYS A 610 23.29 14.27 -12.41
C LYS A 610 22.82 13.03 -13.16
N ARG A 611 21.56 12.59 -12.96
CA ARG A 611 21.02 11.32 -13.49
C ARG A 611 19.75 11.47 -14.32
N PHE A 612 18.83 12.32 -13.86
CA PHE A 612 17.49 12.46 -14.41
C PHE A 612 17.35 13.83 -15.10
N PRO A 613 16.50 13.98 -16.13
CA PRO A 613 16.26 15.24 -16.82
C PRO A 613 15.35 16.18 -15.99
N VAL A 614 15.79 16.51 -14.78
CA VAL A 614 14.99 17.20 -13.75
C VAL A 614 14.43 18.53 -14.26
N ASP A 615 15.19 19.32 -15.01
CA ASP A 615 14.71 20.60 -15.52
C ASP A 615 13.64 20.45 -16.64
N SER A 616 13.67 19.36 -17.43
CA SER A 616 12.58 19.02 -18.38
C SER A 616 11.35 18.45 -17.66
N PHE A 617 11.55 17.60 -16.66
CA PHE A 617 10.48 17.05 -15.82
C PHE A 617 9.72 18.17 -15.09
N VAL A 618 10.44 19.12 -14.49
CA VAL A 618 9.86 20.29 -13.81
C VAL A 618 9.21 21.27 -14.81
N LYS A 619 9.74 21.43 -16.02
CA LYS A 619 9.05 22.18 -17.10
C LYS A 619 7.68 21.54 -17.40
N ALA A 620 7.61 20.22 -17.55
CA ALA A 620 6.35 19.51 -17.79
C ALA A 620 5.38 19.63 -16.60
N GLN A 621 5.85 19.55 -15.35
CA GLN A 621 5.04 19.80 -14.15
C GLN A 621 4.39 21.19 -14.16
N ILE A 622 5.12 22.24 -14.60
CA ILE A 622 4.63 23.62 -14.65
C ILE A 622 3.60 23.82 -15.78
N GLU A 623 3.75 23.15 -16.93
CA GLU A 623 2.77 23.19 -18.03
C GLU A 623 1.45 22.51 -17.67
N ILE A 624 1.55 21.35 -17.02
CA ILE A 624 0.41 20.48 -16.63
C ILE A 624 -0.36 21.03 -15.43
N ASP A 625 0.36 21.60 -14.47
CA ASP A 625 -0.19 22.12 -13.23
C ASP A 625 0.59 23.35 -12.74
N PRO A 626 0.33 24.54 -13.31
CA PRO A 626 1.00 25.79 -12.97
C PRO A 626 0.56 26.37 -11.62
N ARG A 627 -0.37 25.71 -10.91
CA ARG A 627 -0.79 26.05 -9.54
C ARG A 627 -0.16 25.16 -8.48
N GLY A 628 0.58 24.13 -8.88
CA GLY A 628 1.36 23.29 -7.99
C GLY A 628 0.54 22.41 -7.05
N ILE A 629 -0.62 21.89 -7.49
CA ILE A 629 -1.48 21.06 -6.66
C ILE A 629 -0.95 19.64 -6.44
N PHE A 630 -0.23 19.03 -7.39
CA PHE A 630 0.19 17.62 -7.27
C PHE A 630 1.40 17.37 -6.35
N THR A 631 1.58 18.17 -5.31
CA THR A 631 2.82 18.22 -4.51
C THR A 631 2.60 17.97 -3.02
N ASN A 632 3.70 17.67 -2.33
CA ASN A 632 3.82 17.59 -0.89
C ASN A 632 5.25 18.03 -0.49
N GLU A 633 5.55 18.02 0.80
CA GLU A 633 6.84 18.44 1.35
C GLU A 633 8.04 17.66 0.75
N LEU A 634 7.89 16.36 0.51
CA LEU A 634 8.94 15.54 -0.13
C LEU A 634 9.14 15.92 -1.61
N ILE A 635 8.06 16.11 -2.37
CA ILE A 635 8.14 16.55 -3.77
C ILE A 635 8.74 17.97 -3.87
N GLU A 636 8.38 18.90 -2.99
CA GLU A 636 9.00 20.25 -2.95
C GLU A 636 10.47 20.20 -2.48
N THR A 637 10.81 19.28 -1.60
CA THR A 637 12.19 19.05 -1.18
C THR A 637 13.05 18.58 -2.36
N LEU A 638 12.57 17.63 -3.17
CA LEU A 638 13.28 17.11 -4.34
C LEU A 638 13.20 18.05 -5.57
N PHE A 639 12.10 18.79 -5.74
CA PHE A 639 11.75 19.57 -6.94
C PHE A 639 11.19 20.99 -6.58
N PRO A 640 12.02 21.91 -6.06
CA PRO A 640 11.57 23.10 -5.32
C PRO A 640 10.95 24.25 -6.14
N LYS A 641 10.86 24.17 -7.47
CA LYS A 641 10.45 25.30 -8.32
C LYS A 641 8.94 25.61 -8.28
N TYR A 642 8.14 24.83 -7.54
CA TYR A 642 6.68 24.80 -7.74
C TYR A 642 5.90 25.96 -7.09
N ARG A 643 6.24 26.37 -5.86
CA ARG A 643 5.53 27.50 -5.19
C ARG A 643 6.14 28.88 -5.47
N HIS A 644 7.47 28.96 -5.61
CA HIS A 644 8.18 30.25 -5.64
C HIS A 644 7.93 31.11 -6.89
N VAL A 645 7.36 30.54 -7.96
CA VAL A 645 7.04 31.26 -9.21
C VAL A 645 5.76 32.11 -9.09
N GLN A 646 4.94 31.91 -8.06
CA GLN A 646 3.75 32.75 -7.78
C GLN A 646 3.93 33.76 -6.63
N THR A 647 5.15 33.90 -6.11
CA THR A 647 5.49 34.84 -5.01
C THR A 647 6.46 35.95 -5.43
N GLN A 648 6.51 36.26 -6.73
CA GLN A 648 7.24 37.38 -7.34
C GLN A 648 6.35 38.10 -8.35
#